data_AF-A0A667ZY78-F1
#
_entry.id   AF-A0A667ZY78-F1
#
_cell.length_a   1.000
_cell.length_b   1.000
_cell.length_c   1.000
_cell.angle_alpha   90.00
_cell.angle_beta   90.00
_cell.angle_gamma   90.00
#
_symmetry.space_group_name_H-M   'P 1'
#
loop_
_entity.id
_entity.type
_entity.pdbx_description
1 polymer ?
#
loop_
_entity_poly.entity_id
_entity_poly.type
_entity_poly.pdbx_seq_one_letter_code
_entity_poly.pdbx_strand_id
1 'polypeptide(L)'
;MWGFLLCCLVALASKFSLKTYEYKYEGEVNVGRGMPNLAESGVRMMCKVKIAGVSAQTFMLQVSDLAFEEFNGFPGKNAFDASPKLSKRIADQLVKPFLFEYANGRVGDIRGPTEIPDSIVNIVRGILDFLQVTVKTTQRVYELEEVGIHGLCQSNYAVEDNAETKDMIITQVVDTNNCREKAAIYRGMATAVVDKLSEERGESVISTVRYVYTVKPTAEGGLIARAHALERHHFTPFNVKGGTFKMQTMKEIVLLGVTDTAGSIPVGTMESKGSLVYKFVEEQANIPLLMQNLDDPVPKAVELIKRLAEATAYQIDNAKTEDTIRVYQLLRVTPFEGLEAMWKQFAGNEEQRRWFLDMIVEVSDARILKFLELRFKAEDVSALEAGETLLLAFNHLQAIPELVEMAKEFLTMPFSKSNPYLWQSVALAYGSLVYKHCAYYTPCPVAAVQPLLDVALDALRNNNEAEMVVALKALGNAGHPNSIKTIMRFLPGVAATPVQLPPRVLSAAVQSMRLIAARDPHSVRRLDNVHLFLQKDLPSEIRMLAFMVLFETKPPMALVSTVTAHLLDEKDLHVASFAYSYMRSFARSSTPDNHSTACSVAVKILAPKFGRLCYHYSKAMRMDYFNDNFLMGTDAEVFMLKSTTKILPSEIMMKGRFYFIGRILQLLELGVRAEGIKELFGTHIPGLKGDLSFSDFQAIVSVLQNWEVLPEDKPLFSVYSRASGQEWLFADVHKKFIQSVIKAVSPSAGKESPVWGMIENLQKGISWHRTKALLMFETRYFQATSLGFPLEISKYFETVNGITVNAKAGVNPPITEHLGQLLTSEISLETDGFVGLTQDFWVFYGINTELFQCGAELKSKIPVAIPWKFAAKINVREKKFELDFPPCKNEFEIFSVTSDVYAVSRNTEEPDLAKMTPMMPSALDSTIVTSHIWHPRAKMCSESNIYGAGICVESELRREYYHEEYPLYYFLGYTHLACKVVPAQAIKPVDKIHFEFNAGPSRHPMNVRQLLETLRRLSKKAPRQLSLSSGSASTSRMSSHQHHDIIEEGWDSTPEAVFNLKALAMSGNMKPEGYDAAVYYTPEANMENVQLIVSQVGEEANWKMCTDAVVDKVHAEAKAHMRWGAECQSYEMSMKAATAHLPGSKPALKAKVHWTRIPEFMELWGRRIERYIPGMAFLFGFYERHEKNAKQEVSASVVAASADSIDMKIKFPEVWEETSTTYISIHKFKLFALRVMDLDCSVRLK
;
A
#
# COMPACT_ATOMS: atom_id res chain seq x y z
N MET A 1 -22.02 23.73 -76.88
CA MET A 1 -22.63 22.60 -77.61
C MET A 1 -21.91 21.34 -77.13
N TRP A 2 -22.46 20.41 -76.36
CA TRP A 2 -23.83 20.02 -76.06
C TRP A 2 -23.99 19.78 -74.55
N GLY A 3 -24.77 20.63 -73.89
CA GLY A 3 -25.59 20.22 -72.77
C GLY A 3 -26.99 19.98 -73.34
N PHE A 4 -27.26 18.77 -73.81
CA PHE A 4 -28.57 18.27 -74.23
C PHE A 4 -28.40 16.79 -74.59
N LEU A 5 -28.34 15.92 -73.57
CA LEU A 5 -28.69 14.48 -73.60
C LEU A 5 -28.52 13.91 -72.18
N LEU A 6 -29.33 14.45 -71.27
CA LEU A 6 -29.80 13.71 -70.09
C LEU A 6 -31.02 12.89 -70.54
N CYS A 7 -31.28 11.76 -69.87
CA CYS A 7 -32.43 10.86 -70.02
C CYS A 7 -32.32 9.77 -71.10
N CYS A 8 -31.65 8.67 -70.74
CA CYS A 8 -32.17 7.29 -70.83
C CYS A 8 -31.03 6.31 -70.53
N LEU A 9 -30.93 5.87 -69.27
CA LEU A 9 -30.39 4.58 -68.77
C LEU A 9 -30.21 4.68 -67.24
N VAL A 10 -31.31 4.90 -66.53
CA VAL A 10 -31.49 4.36 -65.17
C VAL A 10 -32.17 3.01 -65.36
N ALA A 11 -31.77 2.02 -64.56
CA ALA A 11 -32.07 0.59 -64.66
C ALA A 11 -31.13 -0.22 -65.58
N LEU A 12 -29.88 -0.35 -65.17
CA LEU A 12 -29.19 -1.64 -65.27
C LEU A 12 -29.03 -2.15 -63.85
N ALA A 13 -29.90 -3.07 -63.48
CA ALA A 13 -29.81 -3.85 -62.26
C ALA A 13 -28.38 -4.38 -62.12
N SER A 14 -27.68 -3.97 -61.06
CA SER A 14 -26.49 -4.67 -60.61
C SER A 14 -26.89 -6.11 -60.39
N LYS A 15 -26.43 -7.02 -61.26
CA LYS A 15 -26.47 -8.46 -61.02
C LYS A 15 -25.87 -8.68 -59.63
N PHE A 16 -26.72 -9.02 -58.66
CA PHE A 16 -26.28 -9.41 -57.33
C PHE A 16 -25.36 -10.61 -57.48
N SER A 17 -24.11 -10.48 -57.04
CA SER A 17 -23.21 -11.63 -56.97
C SER A 17 -23.69 -12.54 -55.84
N LEU A 18 -24.62 -13.42 -56.17
CA LEU A 18 -24.91 -14.65 -55.43
C LEU A 18 -23.67 -15.55 -55.54
N LYS A 19 -22.58 -15.14 -54.90
CA LYS A 19 -21.31 -15.89 -54.84
C LYS A 19 -21.05 -16.33 -53.42
N THR A 20 -20.41 -17.47 -53.33
CA THR A 20 -19.98 -18.13 -52.11
C THR A 20 -18.46 -18.19 -52.14
N TYR A 21 -17.84 -17.59 -51.13
CA TYR A 21 -16.39 -17.52 -50.94
C TYR A 21 -16.00 -18.47 -49.82
N GLU A 22 -15.08 -19.39 -50.11
CA GLU A 22 -14.54 -20.31 -49.11
C GLU A 22 -13.12 -19.90 -48.75
N TYR A 23 -12.87 -19.74 -47.46
CA TYR A 23 -11.59 -19.31 -46.91
C TYR A 23 -11.06 -20.33 -45.91
N LYS A 24 -9.73 -20.54 -45.89
CA LYS A 24 -9.02 -21.11 -44.75
C LYS A 24 -8.71 -19.98 -43.77
N TYR A 25 -9.08 -20.15 -42.50
CA TYR A 25 -8.75 -19.23 -41.42
C TYR A 25 -7.83 -19.91 -40.40
N GLU A 26 -6.80 -19.20 -39.97
CA GLU A 26 -5.85 -19.64 -38.96
C GLU A 26 -5.55 -18.47 -38.02
N GLY A 27 -5.74 -18.68 -36.72
CA GLY A 27 -5.51 -17.68 -35.68
C GLY A 27 -4.68 -18.27 -34.55
N GLU A 28 -3.66 -17.56 -34.10
CA GLU A 28 -2.74 -17.98 -33.04
C GLU A 28 -2.49 -16.80 -32.09
N VAL A 29 -2.53 -17.07 -30.79
CA VAL A 29 -2.09 -16.13 -29.75
C VAL A 29 -1.05 -16.80 -28.88
N ASN A 30 0.08 -16.12 -28.69
CA ASN A 30 1.14 -16.54 -27.78
C ASN A 30 1.38 -15.44 -26.75
N VAL A 31 1.55 -15.84 -25.49
CA VAL A 31 1.82 -14.98 -24.35
C VAL A 31 3.08 -15.48 -23.66
N GLY A 32 4.05 -14.59 -23.52
CA GLY A 32 5.35 -14.93 -22.97
C GLY A 32 6.27 -13.71 -22.95
N ARG A 33 7.55 -13.94 -23.19
CA ARG A 33 8.55 -12.87 -23.27
C ARG A 33 9.12 -12.70 -24.68
N GLY A 34 8.82 -13.61 -25.61
CA GLY A 34 9.38 -13.58 -26.96
C GLY A 34 10.89 -13.81 -26.98
N MET A 35 11.43 -14.46 -25.95
CA MET A 35 12.85 -14.79 -25.81
C MET A 35 13.06 -16.30 -25.86
N PRO A 36 14.20 -16.75 -26.42
CA PRO A 36 14.51 -18.18 -26.48
C PRO A 36 14.67 -18.74 -25.06
N ASN A 37 14.31 -20.01 -24.87
CA ASN A 37 14.45 -20.77 -23.61
C ASN A 37 13.57 -20.35 -22.43
N LEU A 38 12.62 -19.42 -22.61
CA LEU A 38 11.58 -19.14 -21.61
C LEU A 38 10.28 -19.84 -21.97
N ALA A 39 9.53 -20.28 -20.96
CA ALA A 39 8.24 -20.91 -21.18
C ALA A 39 7.22 -19.86 -21.63
N GLU A 40 6.41 -20.23 -22.61
CA GLU A 40 5.30 -19.45 -23.12
C GLU A 40 4.02 -20.27 -23.06
N SER A 41 2.88 -19.59 -23.21
CA SER A 41 1.57 -20.22 -23.33
C SER A 41 0.84 -19.63 -24.52
N GLY A 42 -0.08 -20.37 -25.12
CA GLY A 42 -0.81 -19.88 -26.27
C GLY A 42 -1.94 -20.81 -26.70
N VAL A 43 -2.72 -20.33 -27.66
CA VAL A 43 -3.75 -21.15 -28.31
C VAL A 43 -3.73 -20.92 -29.82
N ARG A 44 -4.10 -21.96 -30.56
CA ARG A 44 -4.25 -21.92 -32.01
C ARG A 44 -5.63 -22.41 -32.41
N MET A 45 -6.29 -21.67 -33.28
CA MET A 45 -7.60 -21.97 -33.85
C MET A 45 -7.50 -22.03 -35.37
N MET A 46 -7.93 -23.15 -35.95
CA MET A 46 -7.98 -23.36 -37.39
C MET A 46 -9.41 -23.71 -37.80
N CYS A 47 -9.92 -23.12 -38.87
CA CYS A 47 -11.23 -23.46 -39.42
C CYS A 47 -11.36 -23.09 -40.90
N LYS A 48 -12.44 -23.55 -41.52
CA LYS A 48 -12.91 -23.04 -42.82
C LYS A 48 -14.05 -22.07 -42.59
N VAL A 49 -14.02 -20.95 -43.31
CA VAL A 49 -15.02 -19.90 -43.26
C VAL A 49 -15.66 -19.76 -44.62
N LYS A 50 -16.97 -19.94 -44.68
CA LYS A 50 -17.78 -19.80 -45.89
C LYS A 50 -18.60 -18.52 -45.80
N ILE A 51 -18.40 -17.61 -46.74
CA ILE A 51 -19.12 -16.34 -46.83
C ILE A 51 -20.00 -16.37 -48.07
N ALA A 52 -21.32 -16.30 -47.91
CA ALA A 52 -22.28 -16.34 -49.00
C ALA A 52 -23.11 -15.05 -49.09
N GLY A 53 -23.26 -14.49 -50.29
CA GLY A 53 -24.16 -13.35 -50.52
C GLY A 53 -25.63 -13.75 -50.38
N VAL A 54 -26.38 -13.05 -49.52
CA VAL A 54 -27.82 -13.26 -49.30
C VAL A 54 -28.66 -12.17 -49.97
N SER A 55 -28.21 -10.91 -49.88
CA SER A 55 -28.84 -9.74 -50.50
C SER A 55 -27.79 -8.72 -50.95
N ALA A 56 -28.21 -7.55 -51.43
CA ALA A 56 -27.36 -6.45 -51.88
C ALA A 56 -26.22 -6.08 -50.92
N GLN A 57 -26.51 -6.08 -49.62
CA GLN A 57 -25.62 -5.61 -48.55
C GLN A 57 -25.60 -6.58 -47.37
N THR A 58 -26.17 -7.78 -47.53
CA THR A 58 -26.23 -8.78 -46.45
C THR A 58 -25.55 -10.06 -46.90
N PHE A 59 -24.63 -10.52 -46.07
CA PHE A 59 -23.86 -11.73 -46.27
C PHE A 59 -24.06 -12.68 -45.09
N MET A 60 -23.86 -13.97 -45.35
CA MET A 60 -23.89 -15.02 -44.35
C MET A 60 -22.49 -15.58 -44.15
N LEU A 61 -22.08 -15.74 -42.90
CA LEU A 61 -20.87 -16.43 -42.48
C LEU A 61 -21.24 -17.78 -41.86
N GLN A 62 -20.57 -18.84 -42.29
CA GLN A 62 -20.68 -20.18 -41.73
C GLN A 62 -19.28 -20.76 -41.50
N VAL A 63 -19.04 -21.33 -40.33
CA VAL A 63 -17.75 -21.94 -39.95
C VAL A 63 -17.87 -23.45 -39.99
N SER A 64 -16.82 -24.14 -40.45
CA SER A 64 -16.70 -25.60 -40.43
C SER A 64 -15.26 -26.05 -40.15
N ASP A 65 -15.05 -27.33 -39.88
CA ASP A 65 -13.73 -27.95 -39.66
C ASP A 65 -12.90 -27.23 -38.57
N LEU A 66 -13.53 -26.85 -37.45
CA LEU A 66 -12.87 -26.17 -36.34
C LEU A 66 -11.92 -27.12 -35.57
N ALA A 67 -10.67 -26.71 -35.42
CA ALA A 67 -9.68 -27.33 -34.54
C ALA A 67 -9.12 -26.27 -33.57
N PHE A 68 -9.03 -26.64 -32.29
CA PHE A 68 -8.46 -25.81 -31.23
C PHE A 68 -7.31 -26.55 -30.55
N GLU A 69 -6.16 -25.89 -30.45
CA GLU A 69 -4.93 -26.43 -29.87
C GLU A 69 -4.38 -25.48 -28.79
N GLU A 70 -3.77 -26.04 -27.76
CA GLU A 70 -3.17 -25.32 -26.65
C GLU A 70 -1.66 -25.50 -26.64
N PHE A 71 -0.91 -24.46 -26.29
CA PHE A 71 0.53 -24.50 -26.10
C PHE A 71 0.87 -24.10 -24.66
N ASN A 72 1.73 -24.88 -24.01
CA ASN A 72 2.31 -24.55 -22.72
C ASN A 72 3.70 -25.21 -22.61
N GLY A 73 4.75 -24.40 -22.51
CA GLY A 73 6.12 -24.91 -22.42
C GLY A 73 7.12 -24.05 -23.19
N PHE A 74 8.26 -24.64 -23.53
CA PHE A 74 9.38 -23.92 -24.15
C PHE A 74 9.27 -23.96 -25.69
N PRO A 75 9.22 -22.80 -26.37
CA PRO A 75 9.19 -22.74 -27.83
C PRO A 75 10.35 -23.54 -28.46
N GLY A 76 10.02 -24.39 -29.44
CA GLY A 76 10.99 -25.27 -30.12
C GLY A 76 11.27 -26.60 -29.43
N LYS A 77 10.90 -26.76 -28.15
CA LYS A 77 10.95 -28.06 -27.43
C LYS A 77 9.57 -28.71 -27.32
N ASN A 78 8.56 -27.90 -27.04
CA ASN A 78 7.17 -28.33 -26.92
C ASN A 78 6.40 -28.02 -28.20
N ALA A 79 5.29 -28.74 -28.44
CA ALA A 79 4.39 -28.54 -29.56
C ALA A 79 3.00 -28.13 -29.06
N PHE A 80 2.11 -27.75 -29.97
CA PHE A 80 0.70 -27.52 -29.68
C PHE A 80 -0.01 -28.86 -29.46
N ASP A 81 -0.80 -28.94 -28.40
CA ASP A 81 -1.60 -30.11 -28.03
C ASP A 81 -3.07 -29.88 -28.43
N ALA A 82 -3.67 -30.83 -29.16
CA ALA A 82 -5.06 -30.73 -29.55
C ALA A 82 -6.01 -30.84 -28.35
N SER A 83 -7.03 -29.96 -28.31
CA SER A 83 -8.08 -29.94 -27.27
C SER A 83 -9.43 -30.34 -27.84
N PRO A 84 -9.72 -31.65 -28.03
CA PRO A 84 -10.88 -32.10 -28.80
C PRO A 84 -12.23 -31.79 -28.12
N LYS A 85 -12.31 -31.87 -26.78
CA LYS A 85 -13.54 -31.55 -26.04
C LYS A 85 -13.90 -30.07 -26.17
N LEU A 86 -12.92 -29.20 -25.95
CA LEU A 86 -13.07 -27.76 -26.11
C LEU A 86 -13.38 -27.39 -27.57
N SER A 87 -12.67 -27.99 -28.54
CA SER A 87 -12.94 -27.81 -29.97
C SER A 87 -14.39 -28.12 -30.31
N LYS A 88 -14.92 -29.24 -29.79
CA LYS A 88 -16.32 -29.63 -29.99
C LYS A 88 -17.29 -28.61 -29.39
N ARG A 89 -17.07 -28.18 -28.14
CA ARG A 89 -17.92 -27.18 -27.47
C ARG A 89 -17.98 -25.85 -28.24
N ILE A 90 -16.85 -25.37 -28.75
CA ILE A 90 -16.80 -24.15 -29.57
C ILE A 90 -17.48 -24.38 -30.93
N ALA A 91 -17.23 -25.53 -31.57
CA ALA A 91 -17.81 -25.87 -32.87
C ALA A 91 -19.34 -25.96 -32.81
N ASP A 92 -19.91 -26.57 -31.78
CA ASP A 92 -21.36 -26.72 -31.59
C ASP A 92 -22.10 -25.36 -31.59
N GLN A 93 -21.40 -24.28 -31.23
CA GLN A 93 -21.93 -22.92 -31.26
C GLN A 93 -21.56 -22.16 -32.53
N LEU A 94 -20.28 -22.21 -32.96
CA LEU A 94 -19.75 -21.42 -34.07
C LEU A 94 -20.17 -21.91 -35.46
N VAL A 95 -20.59 -23.18 -35.59
CA VAL A 95 -21.09 -23.76 -36.85
C VAL A 95 -22.45 -23.17 -37.28
N LYS A 96 -23.19 -22.57 -36.34
CA LYS A 96 -24.46 -21.88 -36.64
C LYS A 96 -24.21 -20.67 -37.57
N PRO A 97 -25.13 -20.35 -38.49
CA PRO A 97 -24.93 -19.25 -39.44
C PRO A 97 -25.07 -17.88 -38.77
N PHE A 98 -24.22 -16.93 -39.17
CA PHE A 98 -24.29 -15.53 -38.78
C PHE A 98 -24.55 -14.66 -40.00
N LEU A 99 -25.42 -13.65 -39.87
CA LEU A 99 -25.63 -12.65 -40.91
C LEU A 99 -24.89 -11.38 -40.56
N PHE A 100 -24.35 -10.68 -41.55
CA PHE A 100 -23.75 -9.37 -41.33
C PHE A 100 -24.03 -8.43 -42.50
N GLU A 101 -24.12 -7.15 -42.20
CA GLU A 101 -24.17 -6.12 -43.21
C GLU A 101 -22.78 -5.81 -43.74
N TYR A 102 -22.64 -5.65 -45.05
CA TYR A 102 -21.38 -5.31 -45.68
C TYR A 102 -21.58 -4.41 -46.88
N ALA A 103 -20.97 -3.23 -46.85
CA ALA A 103 -21.01 -2.26 -47.93
C ALA A 103 -19.72 -1.45 -47.99
N ASN A 104 -19.14 -1.30 -49.18
CA ASN A 104 -17.96 -0.45 -49.44
C ASN A 104 -16.78 -0.71 -48.48
N GLY A 105 -16.48 -1.97 -48.16
CA GLY A 105 -15.38 -2.31 -47.26
C GLY A 105 -15.68 -2.12 -45.78
N ARG A 106 -16.95 -1.96 -45.41
CA ARG A 106 -17.38 -1.77 -44.01
C ARG A 106 -18.38 -2.83 -43.59
N VAL A 107 -18.12 -3.42 -42.43
CA VAL A 107 -19.01 -4.34 -41.71
C VAL A 107 -19.95 -3.51 -40.83
N GLY A 108 -21.25 -3.74 -41.01
CA GLY A 108 -22.33 -3.11 -40.24
C GLY A 108 -22.83 -3.98 -39.10
N ASP A 109 -24.14 -4.10 -38.95
CA ASP A 109 -24.76 -4.92 -37.91
C ASP A 109 -24.49 -6.41 -38.13
N ILE A 110 -24.16 -7.12 -37.04
CA ILE A 110 -23.96 -8.56 -37.00
C ILE A 110 -25.17 -9.18 -36.33
N ARG A 111 -25.81 -10.15 -36.97
CA ARG A 111 -26.98 -10.86 -36.49
C ARG A 111 -26.68 -12.35 -36.32
N GLY A 112 -27.13 -12.92 -35.21
CA GLY A 112 -26.93 -14.33 -34.89
C GLY A 112 -28.07 -14.90 -34.04
N PRO A 113 -28.10 -16.22 -33.81
CA PRO A 113 -29.08 -16.85 -32.92
C PRO A 113 -29.00 -16.31 -31.48
N THR A 114 -30.16 -16.22 -30.81
CA THR A 114 -30.29 -15.65 -29.47
C THR A 114 -29.48 -16.42 -28.43
N GLU A 115 -29.46 -17.76 -28.53
CA GLU A 115 -28.77 -18.63 -27.58
C GLU A 115 -27.23 -18.55 -27.62
N ILE A 116 -26.64 -17.87 -28.61
CA ILE A 116 -25.18 -17.76 -28.73
C ILE A 116 -24.66 -16.62 -27.85
N PRO A 117 -23.73 -16.90 -26.92
CA PRO A 117 -23.13 -15.89 -26.06
C PRO A 117 -22.21 -14.93 -26.83
N ASP A 118 -22.07 -13.70 -26.32
CA ASP A 118 -21.22 -12.69 -26.94
C ASP A 118 -19.73 -13.10 -27.02
N SER A 119 -19.28 -14.03 -26.17
CA SER A 119 -17.94 -14.64 -26.22
C SER A 119 -17.66 -15.30 -27.58
N ILE A 120 -18.61 -16.07 -28.11
CA ILE A 120 -18.53 -16.68 -29.45
C ILE A 120 -18.73 -15.65 -30.55
N VAL A 121 -19.66 -14.70 -30.38
CA VAL A 121 -19.86 -13.64 -31.38
C VAL A 121 -18.60 -12.78 -31.52
N ASN A 122 -17.82 -12.58 -30.47
CA ASN A 122 -16.54 -11.87 -30.54
C ASN A 122 -15.51 -12.60 -31.42
N ILE A 123 -15.50 -13.94 -31.43
CA ILE A 123 -14.66 -14.72 -32.36
C ILE A 123 -15.10 -14.43 -33.81
N VAL A 124 -16.41 -14.38 -34.06
CA VAL A 124 -16.97 -13.99 -35.37
C VAL A 124 -16.57 -12.56 -35.73
N ARG A 125 -16.59 -11.62 -34.78
CA ARG A 125 -16.08 -10.25 -34.98
C ARG A 125 -14.60 -10.28 -35.39
N GLY A 126 -13.77 -11.10 -34.73
CA GLY A 126 -12.36 -11.27 -35.08
C GLY A 126 -12.12 -11.78 -36.50
N ILE A 127 -12.98 -12.69 -37.00
CA ILE A 127 -12.95 -13.17 -38.38
C ILE A 127 -13.41 -12.08 -39.36
N LEU A 128 -14.56 -11.43 -39.07
CA LEU A 128 -15.15 -10.39 -39.92
C LEU A 128 -14.31 -9.11 -39.99
N ASP A 129 -13.47 -8.86 -39.00
CA ASP A 129 -12.56 -7.72 -38.94
C ASP A 129 -11.59 -7.66 -40.14
N PHE A 130 -11.27 -8.80 -40.77
CA PHE A 130 -10.54 -8.82 -42.05
C PHE A 130 -11.28 -8.19 -43.23
N LEU A 131 -12.60 -8.04 -43.14
CA LEU A 131 -13.41 -7.39 -44.17
C LEU A 131 -13.50 -5.88 -43.97
N GLN A 132 -13.05 -5.36 -42.82
CA GLN A 132 -13.06 -3.93 -42.51
C GLN A 132 -11.86 -3.21 -43.14
N VAL A 133 -11.94 -2.96 -44.45
CA VAL A 133 -10.86 -2.37 -45.24
C VAL A 133 -11.40 -1.32 -46.22
N THR A 134 -11.08 -0.04 -45.97
CA THR A 134 -11.59 1.08 -46.79
C THR A 134 -10.56 1.52 -47.84
N VAL A 135 -10.63 0.99 -49.06
CA VAL A 135 -9.67 1.30 -50.14
C VAL A 135 -10.05 2.58 -50.91
N LYS A 136 -9.21 3.62 -50.87
CA LYS A 136 -9.37 4.82 -51.70
C LYS A 136 -8.65 4.67 -53.05
N THR A 137 -9.32 5.03 -54.15
CA THR A 137 -8.73 4.98 -55.50
C THR A 137 -7.87 6.20 -55.85
N THR A 138 -8.00 7.30 -55.10
CA THR A 138 -7.33 8.58 -55.39
C THR A 138 -6.01 8.79 -54.64
N GLN A 139 -5.77 8.04 -53.56
CA GLN A 139 -4.65 8.24 -52.64
C GLN A 139 -3.97 6.90 -52.33
N ARG A 140 -2.63 6.89 -52.40
CA ARG A 140 -1.81 5.70 -52.09
C ARG A 140 -1.51 5.55 -50.60
N VAL A 141 -1.36 6.68 -49.90
CA VAL A 141 -1.17 6.74 -48.45
C VAL A 141 -2.20 7.72 -47.89
N TYR A 142 -2.94 7.30 -46.87
CA TYR A 142 -3.99 8.12 -46.26
C TYR A 142 -4.31 7.63 -44.86
N GLU A 143 -4.92 8.53 -44.09
CA GLU A 143 -5.38 8.27 -42.73
C GLU A 143 -6.90 8.45 -42.68
N LEU A 144 -7.59 7.64 -41.87
CA LEU A 144 -9.00 7.83 -41.54
C LEU A 144 -9.33 7.28 -40.16
N GLU A 145 -10.40 7.79 -39.56
CA GLU A 145 -11.00 7.21 -38.35
C GLU A 145 -12.06 6.19 -38.79
N GLU A 146 -11.97 4.96 -38.30
CA GLU A 146 -12.90 3.88 -38.65
C GLU A 146 -13.23 2.99 -37.46
N VAL A 147 -14.41 2.38 -37.52
CA VAL A 147 -14.85 1.37 -36.53
C VAL A 147 -14.16 0.05 -36.86
N GLY A 148 -13.50 -0.55 -35.88
CA GLY A 148 -12.94 -1.90 -35.92
C GLY A 148 -13.25 -2.66 -34.64
N ILE A 149 -12.67 -3.85 -34.49
CA ILE A 149 -12.84 -4.65 -33.27
C ILE A 149 -12.33 -3.95 -31.99
N HIS A 150 -11.32 -3.10 -32.13
CA HIS A 150 -10.75 -2.29 -31.04
C HIS A 150 -11.55 -1.02 -30.70
N GLY A 151 -12.65 -0.76 -31.42
CA GLY A 151 -13.48 0.43 -31.27
C GLY A 151 -13.33 1.42 -32.42
N LEU A 152 -13.55 2.71 -32.16
CA LEU A 152 -13.41 3.79 -33.15
C LEU A 152 -12.01 4.40 -33.03
N CYS A 153 -11.11 4.03 -33.95
CA CYS A 153 -9.68 4.35 -33.88
C CYS A 153 -9.15 4.95 -35.18
N GLN A 154 -8.01 5.63 -35.11
CA GLN A 154 -7.30 6.13 -36.28
C GLN A 154 -6.52 4.99 -36.98
N SER A 155 -6.73 4.86 -38.28
CA SER A 155 -6.07 3.88 -39.15
C SER A 155 -5.26 4.56 -40.25
N ASN A 156 -4.03 4.07 -40.46
CA ASN A 156 -3.12 4.53 -41.49
C ASN A 156 -2.98 3.46 -42.58
N TYR A 157 -3.20 3.86 -43.83
CA TYR A 157 -3.19 2.97 -44.99
C TYR A 157 -2.05 3.29 -45.94
N ALA A 158 -1.46 2.26 -46.52
CA ALA A 158 -0.51 2.33 -47.64
C ALA A 158 -0.86 1.26 -48.70
N VAL A 159 -0.98 1.67 -49.95
CA VAL A 159 -1.39 0.82 -51.09
C VAL A 159 -0.28 0.77 -52.14
N GLU A 160 0.22 -0.43 -52.39
CA GLU A 160 1.27 -0.74 -53.36
C GLU A 160 0.72 -1.71 -54.43
N ASP A 161 1.13 -1.56 -55.69
CA ASP A 161 0.76 -2.51 -56.74
C ASP A 161 1.93 -3.46 -56.99
N ASN A 162 1.64 -4.76 -57.05
CA ASN A 162 2.62 -5.75 -57.47
C ASN A 162 2.83 -5.63 -58.99
N ALA A 163 4.07 -5.31 -59.40
CA ALA A 163 4.43 -5.10 -60.80
C ALA A 163 4.24 -6.34 -61.69
N GLU A 164 4.29 -7.54 -61.13
CA GLU A 164 4.19 -8.81 -61.88
C GLU A 164 2.75 -9.33 -61.95
N THR A 165 2.05 -9.41 -60.80
CA THR A 165 0.70 -10.00 -60.73
C THR A 165 -0.43 -9.00 -60.90
N LYS A 166 -0.14 -7.69 -60.82
CA LYS A 166 -1.11 -6.59 -60.73
C LYS A 166 -2.04 -6.67 -59.51
N ASP A 167 -1.70 -7.48 -58.51
CA ASP A 167 -2.41 -7.52 -57.24
C ASP A 167 -2.07 -6.27 -56.42
N MET A 168 -3.04 -5.75 -55.66
CA MET A 168 -2.83 -4.64 -54.74
C MET A 168 -2.43 -5.18 -53.36
N ILE A 169 -1.30 -4.71 -52.84
CA ILE A 169 -0.85 -4.95 -51.46
C ILE A 169 -1.28 -3.74 -50.63
N ILE A 170 -2.12 -3.97 -49.63
CA ILE A 170 -2.63 -2.92 -48.75
C ILE A 170 -2.11 -3.19 -47.35
N THR A 171 -1.38 -2.23 -46.79
CA THR A 171 -0.98 -2.25 -45.38
C THR A 171 -1.84 -1.27 -44.60
N GLN A 172 -2.47 -1.75 -43.53
CA GLN A 172 -3.25 -0.96 -42.59
C GLN A 172 -2.60 -1.07 -41.21
N VAL A 173 -2.34 0.06 -40.57
CA VAL A 173 -1.85 0.13 -39.19
C VAL A 173 -2.91 0.85 -38.36
N VAL A 174 -3.40 0.19 -37.32
CA VAL A 174 -4.42 0.76 -36.42
C VAL A 174 -3.73 1.31 -35.19
N ASP A 175 -3.91 2.59 -34.91
CA ASP A 175 -3.42 3.24 -33.70
C ASP A 175 -4.43 3.03 -32.56
N THR A 176 -4.16 2.02 -31.74
CA THR A 176 -5.01 1.69 -30.58
C THR A 176 -4.82 2.64 -29.38
N ASN A 177 -3.87 3.57 -29.45
CA ASN A 177 -3.70 4.63 -28.45
C ASN A 177 -4.55 5.86 -28.81
N ASN A 178 -4.75 6.11 -30.11
CA ASN A 178 -5.61 7.19 -30.59
C ASN A 178 -7.00 6.68 -31.02
N CYS A 179 -7.83 6.33 -30.03
CA CYS A 179 -9.22 5.92 -30.24
C CYS A 179 -10.19 6.85 -29.50
N ARG A 180 -11.24 7.29 -30.19
CA ARG A 180 -12.34 8.06 -29.58
C ARG A 180 -13.18 7.19 -28.65
N GLU A 181 -13.43 5.95 -29.06
CA GLU A 181 -14.10 4.92 -28.26
C GLU A 181 -13.21 3.69 -28.26
N LYS A 182 -12.39 3.53 -27.22
CA LYS A 182 -11.48 2.39 -27.08
C LYS A 182 -12.21 1.20 -26.46
N ALA A 183 -12.11 0.02 -27.07
CA ALA A 183 -12.61 -1.24 -26.50
C ALA A 183 -11.65 -1.73 -25.40
N ALA A 184 -11.66 -1.03 -24.27
CA ALA A 184 -10.91 -1.38 -23.05
C ALA A 184 -11.67 -0.95 -21.79
N ILE A 185 -11.55 -1.73 -20.70
CA ILE A 185 -12.26 -1.49 -19.44
C ILE A 185 -11.30 -1.66 -18.26
N TYR A 186 -11.41 -0.78 -17.25
CA TYR A 186 -10.73 -0.90 -15.96
C TYR A 186 -11.71 -1.25 -14.84
N ARG A 187 -11.41 -2.26 -14.04
CA ARG A 187 -12.17 -2.64 -12.83
C ARG A 187 -11.28 -2.58 -11.59
N GLY A 188 -11.88 -2.25 -10.44
CA GLY A 188 -11.18 -2.19 -9.14
C GLY A 188 -10.25 -0.99 -8.94
N MET A 189 -10.25 -0.03 -9.88
CA MET A 189 -9.30 1.09 -9.92
C MET A 189 -9.96 2.47 -9.73
N ALA A 190 -11.23 2.51 -9.29
CA ALA A 190 -12.01 3.74 -9.18
C ALA A 190 -11.41 4.77 -8.20
N THR A 191 -10.70 4.33 -7.16
CA THR A 191 -10.06 5.18 -6.16
C THR A 191 -8.60 5.54 -6.50
N ALA A 192 -8.01 4.88 -7.50
CA ALA A 192 -6.68 5.19 -7.99
C ALA A 192 -6.76 6.27 -9.09
N VAL A 193 -6.53 7.52 -8.69
CA VAL A 193 -6.70 8.69 -9.57
C VAL A 193 -5.62 8.72 -10.64
N VAL A 194 -6.00 9.01 -11.88
CA VAL A 194 -5.08 9.16 -13.02
C VAL A 194 -4.17 10.36 -12.80
N ASP A 195 -2.87 10.17 -13.01
CA ASP A 195 -1.84 11.20 -12.95
C ASP A 195 -1.08 11.32 -14.27
N LYS A 196 -1.50 12.31 -15.06
CA LYS A 196 -0.96 12.59 -16.40
C LYS A 196 0.56 12.78 -16.43
N LEU A 197 1.14 13.38 -15.38
CA LEU A 197 2.59 13.59 -15.31
C LEU A 197 3.36 12.28 -15.14
N SER A 198 2.80 11.35 -14.37
CA SER A 198 3.36 10.01 -14.24
C SER A 198 3.19 9.21 -15.54
N GLU A 199 2.07 9.37 -16.25
CA GLU A 199 1.84 8.77 -17.58
C GLU A 199 2.85 9.30 -18.62
N GLU A 200 3.12 10.61 -18.62
CA GLU A 200 4.12 11.25 -19.50
C GLU A 200 5.55 10.70 -19.27
N ARG A 201 5.84 10.15 -18.09
CA ARG A 201 7.14 9.50 -17.79
C ARG A 201 7.25 8.08 -18.35
N GLY A 202 6.12 7.43 -18.65
CA GLY A 202 6.07 6.13 -19.31
C GLY A 202 4.70 5.44 -19.19
N GLU A 203 4.37 4.66 -20.21
CA GLU A 203 3.16 3.83 -20.26
C GLU A 203 3.46 2.39 -19.81
N SER A 204 2.47 1.67 -19.29
CA SER A 204 2.65 0.26 -18.90
C SER A 204 2.14 -0.74 -19.93
N VAL A 205 1.35 -0.28 -20.90
CA VAL A 205 0.79 -1.11 -21.98
C VAL A 205 0.99 -0.38 -23.30
N ILE A 206 1.68 -1.02 -24.23
CA ILE A 206 1.83 -0.54 -25.61
C ILE A 206 1.30 -1.60 -26.55
N SER A 207 0.43 -1.19 -27.46
CA SER A 207 -0.24 -2.08 -28.42
C SER A 207 0.09 -1.62 -29.85
N THR A 208 0.36 -2.58 -30.74
CA THR A 208 0.57 -2.32 -32.16
C THR A 208 -0.25 -3.33 -32.97
N VAL A 209 -0.97 -2.85 -33.98
CA VAL A 209 -1.83 -3.69 -34.81
C VAL A 209 -1.57 -3.38 -36.27
N ARG A 210 -1.24 -4.41 -37.06
CA ARG A 210 -0.96 -4.27 -38.50
C ARG A 210 -1.66 -5.37 -39.29
N TYR A 211 -2.40 -4.95 -40.30
CA TYR A 211 -2.99 -5.83 -41.31
C TYR A 211 -2.27 -5.65 -42.65
N VAL A 212 -2.10 -6.76 -43.37
CA VAL A 212 -1.58 -6.80 -44.73
C VAL A 212 -2.54 -7.60 -45.59
N TYR A 213 -3.09 -6.97 -46.62
CA TYR A 213 -4.03 -7.56 -47.55
C TYR A 213 -3.38 -7.73 -48.93
N THR A 214 -3.67 -8.84 -49.59
CA THR A 214 -3.43 -9.07 -51.01
C THR A 214 -4.78 -9.11 -51.72
N VAL A 215 -5.08 -8.06 -52.47
CA VAL A 215 -6.38 -7.82 -53.09
C VAL A 215 -6.25 -7.93 -54.61
N LYS A 216 -7.05 -8.84 -55.20
CA LYS A 216 -7.18 -8.99 -56.64
C LYS A 216 -8.24 -8.03 -57.18
N PRO A 217 -7.91 -7.10 -58.08
CA PRO A 217 -8.92 -6.20 -58.66
C PRO A 217 -9.86 -7.00 -59.59
N THR A 218 -11.17 -6.89 -59.38
CA THR A 218 -12.20 -7.48 -60.25
C THR A 218 -13.22 -6.43 -60.69
N ALA A 219 -14.04 -6.74 -61.70
CA ALA A 219 -15.09 -5.84 -62.20
C ALA A 219 -16.19 -5.54 -61.15
N GLU A 220 -16.34 -6.40 -60.14
CA GLU A 220 -17.30 -6.27 -59.04
C GLU A 220 -16.68 -5.61 -57.78
N GLY A 221 -15.38 -5.29 -57.80
CA GLY A 221 -14.63 -4.74 -56.67
C GLY A 221 -13.32 -5.49 -56.39
N GLY A 222 -12.62 -5.15 -55.30
CA GLY A 222 -11.42 -5.86 -54.86
C GLY A 222 -11.76 -7.17 -54.14
N LEU A 223 -11.21 -8.29 -54.60
CA LEU A 223 -11.34 -9.61 -53.95
C LEU A 223 -10.13 -9.85 -53.03
N ILE A 224 -10.37 -10.05 -51.74
CA ILE A 224 -9.32 -10.41 -50.78
C ILE A 224 -8.91 -11.87 -51.05
N ALA A 225 -7.73 -12.06 -51.64
CA ALA A 225 -7.16 -13.39 -51.89
C ALA A 225 -6.42 -13.92 -50.65
N ARG A 226 -5.76 -13.03 -49.91
CA ARG A 226 -5.06 -13.32 -48.67
C ARG A 226 -5.09 -12.08 -47.77
N ALA A 227 -5.28 -12.27 -46.47
CA ALA A 227 -5.02 -11.22 -45.49
C ALA A 227 -4.34 -11.83 -44.26
N HIS A 228 -3.38 -11.11 -43.70
CA HIS A 228 -2.68 -11.51 -42.49
C HIS A 228 -2.60 -10.31 -41.54
N ALA A 229 -2.88 -10.54 -40.26
CA ALA A 229 -2.75 -9.57 -39.20
C ALA A 229 -1.69 -10.00 -38.19
N LEU A 230 -0.92 -9.01 -37.73
CA LEU A 230 0.02 -9.14 -36.62
C LEU A 230 -0.30 -8.07 -35.59
N GLU A 231 -0.64 -8.51 -34.39
CA GLU A 231 -0.90 -7.67 -33.23
C GLU A 231 0.08 -8.01 -32.11
N ARG A 232 0.62 -6.99 -31.45
CA ARG A 232 1.54 -7.15 -30.32
C ARG A 232 1.14 -6.22 -29.18
N HIS A 233 1.03 -6.79 -27.99
CA HIS A 233 0.86 -6.06 -26.74
C HIS A 233 2.07 -6.28 -25.86
N HIS A 234 2.69 -5.18 -25.46
CA HIS A 234 3.78 -5.15 -24.50
C HIS A 234 3.23 -4.64 -23.18
N PHE A 235 3.33 -5.48 -22.15
CA PHE A 235 3.00 -5.11 -20.78
C PHE A 235 4.27 -5.04 -19.95
N THR A 236 4.39 -4.00 -19.14
CA THR A 236 5.36 -3.95 -18.06
C THR A 236 4.72 -3.39 -16.78
N PRO A 237 4.99 -4.00 -15.62
CA PRO A 237 4.58 -3.42 -14.34
C PRO A 237 5.43 -2.19 -13.94
N PHE A 238 6.49 -1.88 -14.71
CA PHE A 238 7.46 -0.81 -14.46
C PHE A 238 7.54 0.13 -15.67
N ASN A 239 8.71 0.75 -15.90
CA ASN A 239 8.99 1.49 -17.13
C ASN A 239 9.22 0.52 -18.31
N VAL A 240 8.68 0.82 -19.51
CA VAL A 240 8.81 -0.03 -20.73
C VAL A 240 10.26 -0.31 -21.09
N LYS A 241 11.17 0.59 -20.71
CA LYS A 241 12.61 0.44 -20.91
C LYS A 241 13.23 -0.74 -20.16
N GLY A 242 12.56 -1.27 -19.14
CA GLY A 242 13.13 -2.21 -18.17
C GLY A 242 12.63 -3.65 -18.27
N GLY A 243 12.32 -4.12 -19.48
CA GLY A 243 11.79 -5.46 -19.75
C GLY A 243 10.27 -5.49 -19.90
N THR A 244 9.77 -6.34 -20.80
CA THR A 244 8.34 -6.48 -21.10
C THR A 244 7.89 -7.94 -21.15
N PHE A 245 6.62 -8.17 -20.82
CA PHE A 245 5.88 -9.33 -21.27
C PHE A 245 5.21 -9.00 -22.59
N LYS A 246 5.15 -9.98 -23.49
CA LYS A 246 4.65 -9.84 -24.84
C LYS A 246 3.50 -10.80 -25.05
N MET A 247 2.36 -10.27 -25.49
CA MET A 247 1.34 -11.05 -26.15
C MET A 247 1.46 -10.77 -27.66
N GLN A 248 1.51 -11.82 -28.46
CA GLN A 248 1.51 -11.73 -29.91
C GLN A 248 0.31 -12.50 -30.45
N THR A 249 -0.49 -11.80 -31.24
CA THR A 249 -1.61 -12.39 -31.98
C THR A 249 -1.27 -12.37 -33.46
N MET A 250 -1.44 -13.51 -34.11
CA MET A 250 -1.31 -13.69 -35.55
C MET A 250 -2.60 -14.29 -36.08
N LYS A 251 -3.20 -13.69 -37.11
CA LYS A 251 -4.30 -14.31 -37.83
C LYS A 251 -4.10 -14.22 -39.32
N GLU A 252 -4.59 -15.20 -40.05
CA GLU A 252 -4.50 -15.27 -41.51
C GLU A 252 -5.79 -15.84 -42.09
N ILE A 253 -6.20 -15.28 -43.22
CA ILE A 253 -7.30 -15.79 -44.04
C ILE A 253 -6.83 -15.92 -45.50
N VAL A 254 -7.07 -17.09 -46.12
CA VAL A 254 -6.65 -17.40 -47.50
C VAL A 254 -7.83 -17.93 -48.29
N LEU A 255 -8.08 -17.36 -49.46
CA LEU A 255 -9.17 -17.78 -50.35
C LEU A 255 -8.86 -19.15 -50.97
N LEU A 256 -9.76 -20.11 -50.75
CA LEU A 256 -9.68 -21.47 -51.31
C LEU A 256 -10.44 -21.58 -52.64
N GLY A 257 -11.61 -20.93 -52.73
CA GLY A 257 -12.44 -21.02 -53.93
C GLY A 257 -13.62 -20.05 -53.92
N VAL A 258 -14.17 -19.81 -55.12
CA VAL A 258 -15.37 -19.01 -55.34
C VAL A 258 -16.35 -19.85 -56.17
N THR A 259 -17.58 -19.98 -55.68
CA THR A 259 -18.66 -20.75 -56.34
C THR A 259 -19.93 -19.92 -56.41
N ASP A 260 -20.84 -20.23 -57.32
CA ASP A 260 -22.16 -19.58 -57.37
C ASP A 260 -23.07 -20.10 -56.25
N THR A 261 -23.77 -19.19 -55.57
CA THR A 261 -24.67 -19.51 -54.44
C THR A 261 -25.95 -20.16 -54.96
N ALA A 262 -26.10 -21.46 -54.71
CA ALA A 262 -27.29 -22.21 -55.08
C ALA A 262 -28.41 -22.10 -54.01
N GLY A 263 -29.48 -21.37 -54.33
CA GLY A 263 -30.73 -21.36 -53.57
C GLY A 263 -30.81 -20.43 -52.35
N SER A 264 -32.03 -20.21 -51.84
CA SER A 264 -32.27 -19.45 -50.62
C SER A 264 -31.84 -20.27 -49.40
N ILE A 265 -30.88 -19.78 -48.63
CA ILE A 265 -30.44 -20.44 -47.40
C ILE A 265 -31.49 -20.15 -46.31
N PRO A 266 -32.15 -21.16 -45.72
CA PRO A 266 -33.11 -20.94 -44.64
C PRO A 266 -32.38 -20.44 -43.40
N VAL A 267 -32.67 -19.21 -42.99
CA VAL A 267 -32.14 -18.60 -41.78
C VAL A 267 -33.23 -18.64 -40.72
N GLY A 268 -32.93 -19.20 -39.54
CA GLY A 268 -33.83 -19.18 -38.39
C GLY A 268 -34.06 -17.76 -37.84
N THR A 269 -34.72 -17.65 -36.70
CA THR A 269 -34.87 -16.37 -35.99
C THR A 269 -33.48 -15.84 -35.60
N MET A 270 -33.17 -14.61 -36.00
CA MET A 270 -31.88 -13.95 -35.76
C MET A 270 -32.11 -12.65 -35.00
N GLU A 271 -31.22 -12.34 -34.06
CA GLU A 271 -31.20 -11.06 -33.34
C GLU A 271 -29.94 -10.26 -33.67
N SER A 272 -30.06 -8.94 -33.58
CA SER A 272 -28.92 -8.03 -33.68
C SER A 272 -27.99 -8.22 -32.49
N LYS A 273 -26.76 -8.67 -32.77
CA LYS A 273 -25.65 -8.71 -31.82
C LYS A 273 -24.81 -7.42 -31.89
N GLY A 274 -25.19 -6.42 -32.68
CA GLY A 274 -24.53 -5.11 -32.75
C GLY A 274 -23.36 -5.07 -33.73
N SER A 275 -22.49 -4.07 -33.59
CA SER A 275 -21.40 -3.81 -34.54
C SER A 275 -20.19 -4.73 -34.36
N LEU A 276 -19.15 -4.48 -35.18
CA LEU A 276 -17.84 -5.13 -35.13
C LEU A 276 -17.06 -4.86 -33.83
N VAL A 277 -17.42 -3.82 -33.08
CA VAL A 277 -16.74 -3.47 -31.82
C VAL A 277 -16.88 -4.62 -30.82
N TYR A 278 -15.76 -4.99 -30.19
CA TYR A 278 -15.75 -6.06 -29.20
C TYR A 278 -16.72 -5.78 -28.05
N LYS A 279 -17.48 -6.81 -27.65
CA LYS A 279 -18.39 -6.73 -26.49
C LYS A 279 -17.81 -7.47 -25.30
N PHE A 280 -17.54 -6.75 -24.22
CA PHE A 280 -17.08 -7.37 -22.97
C PHE A 280 -18.21 -8.15 -22.30
N VAL A 281 -18.02 -9.46 -22.15
CA VAL A 281 -18.93 -10.33 -21.42
C VAL A 281 -18.69 -10.13 -19.92
N GLU A 282 -19.70 -9.68 -19.18
CA GLU A 282 -19.55 -9.30 -17.77
C GLU A 282 -19.64 -10.48 -16.79
N GLU A 283 -18.89 -11.55 -17.04
CA GLU A 283 -18.86 -12.70 -16.11
C GLU A 283 -17.89 -12.45 -14.96
N GLN A 284 -18.40 -11.83 -13.89
CA GLN A 284 -17.67 -11.60 -12.63
C GLN A 284 -17.08 -12.87 -12.01
N ALA A 285 -17.69 -14.03 -12.32
CA ALA A 285 -17.23 -15.34 -11.88
C ALA A 285 -15.94 -15.82 -12.56
N ASN A 286 -15.51 -15.22 -13.67
CA ASN A 286 -14.28 -15.65 -14.34
C ASN A 286 -13.06 -14.99 -13.68
N ILE A 287 -12.38 -15.77 -12.84
CA ILE A 287 -11.13 -15.39 -12.17
C ILE A 287 -9.97 -16.01 -12.97
N PRO A 288 -8.97 -15.24 -13.46
CA PRO A 288 -7.89 -15.73 -14.32
C PRO A 288 -6.83 -16.56 -13.58
N LEU A 289 -7.11 -16.99 -12.35
CA LEU A 289 -6.20 -17.73 -11.47
C LEU A 289 -6.57 -19.21 -11.36
N LEU A 290 -7.81 -19.57 -11.72
CA LEU A 290 -8.27 -20.95 -11.68
C LEU A 290 -9.48 -21.17 -12.59
N MET A 291 -9.64 -22.43 -13.02
CA MET A 291 -10.87 -22.93 -13.64
C MET A 291 -11.35 -24.13 -12.84
N GLN A 292 -12.62 -24.14 -12.46
CA GLN A 292 -13.25 -25.24 -11.73
C GLN A 292 -14.68 -25.42 -12.27
N ASN A 293 -15.25 -26.61 -12.03
CA ASN A 293 -16.66 -26.85 -12.35
C ASN A 293 -17.55 -26.00 -11.42
N LEU A 294 -18.39 -25.16 -12.03
CA LEU A 294 -19.29 -24.21 -11.35
C LEU A 294 -20.72 -24.74 -11.16
N ASP A 295 -21.00 -25.98 -11.58
CA ASP A 295 -22.29 -26.65 -11.37
C ASP A 295 -22.48 -26.96 -9.89
N ASP A 296 -23.73 -26.88 -9.42
CA ASP A 296 -24.10 -27.12 -8.01
C ASP A 296 -23.15 -26.44 -7.00
N PRO A 297 -23.05 -25.09 -7.00
CA PRO A 297 -22.00 -24.39 -6.27
C PRO A 297 -22.16 -24.43 -4.75
N VAL A 298 -23.39 -24.61 -4.23
CA VAL A 298 -23.70 -24.51 -2.79
C VAL A 298 -22.99 -25.59 -1.96
N PRO A 299 -23.12 -26.91 -2.25
CA PRO A 299 -22.43 -27.93 -1.46
C PRO A 299 -20.90 -27.77 -1.48
N LYS A 300 -20.34 -27.42 -2.64
CA LYS A 300 -18.90 -27.18 -2.80
C LYS A 300 -18.41 -26.00 -1.96
N ALA A 301 -19.14 -24.87 -1.99
CA ALA A 301 -18.82 -23.70 -1.18
C ALA A 301 -18.91 -24.03 0.31
N VAL A 302 -19.93 -24.80 0.73
CA VAL A 302 -20.09 -25.21 2.13
C VAL A 302 -18.93 -26.07 2.62
N GLU A 303 -18.50 -27.05 1.82
CA GLU A 303 -17.36 -27.90 2.15
C GLU A 303 -16.06 -27.09 2.30
N LEU A 304 -15.78 -26.19 1.36
CA LEU A 304 -14.59 -25.35 1.38
C LEU A 304 -14.57 -24.37 2.57
N ILE A 305 -15.71 -23.74 2.90
CA ILE A 305 -15.82 -22.85 4.06
C ILE A 305 -15.55 -23.62 5.36
N LYS A 306 -16.11 -24.82 5.51
CA LYS A 306 -15.85 -25.67 6.67
C LYS A 306 -14.39 -26.08 6.76
N ARG A 307 -13.79 -26.48 5.62
CA ARG A 307 -12.37 -26.82 5.54
C ARG A 307 -11.47 -25.64 5.93
N LEU A 308 -11.79 -24.43 5.50
CA LEU A 308 -11.04 -23.22 5.85
C LEU A 308 -11.18 -22.87 7.34
N ALA A 309 -12.38 -22.98 7.90
CA ALA A 309 -12.60 -22.82 9.33
C ALA A 309 -11.78 -23.83 10.16
N GLU A 310 -11.76 -25.10 9.76
CA GLU A 310 -10.96 -26.15 10.42
C GLU A 310 -9.45 -25.95 10.25
N ALA A 311 -9.01 -25.61 9.03
CA ALA A 311 -7.60 -25.38 8.70
C ALA A 311 -7.00 -24.12 9.34
N THR A 312 -7.82 -23.30 10.00
CA THR A 312 -7.39 -22.07 10.68
C THR A 312 -7.68 -22.06 12.17
N ALA A 313 -8.26 -23.13 12.73
CA ALA A 313 -8.81 -23.17 14.10
C ALA A 313 -7.80 -22.87 15.23
N TYR A 314 -6.48 -22.96 14.98
CA TYR A 314 -5.44 -22.57 15.94
C TYR A 314 -4.30 -21.79 15.28
N GLN A 315 -3.72 -22.33 14.22
CA GLN A 315 -2.73 -21.69 13.35
C GLN A 315 -3.27 -21.67 11.92
N ILE A 316 -2.77 -20.76 11.09
CA ILE A 316 -3.14 -20.70 9.68
C ILE A 316 -2.37 -21.79 8.92
N ASP A 317 -3.09 -22.74 8.31
CA ASP A 317 -2.51 -23.62 7.28
C ASP A 317 -2.31 -22.85 5.96
N ASN A 318 -1.08 -22.37 5.76
CA ASN A 318 -0.68 -21.61 4.58
C ASN A 318 -0.88 -22.36 3.26
N ALA A 319 -0.95 -23.70 3.26
CA ALA A 319 -1.17 -24.46 2.04
C ALA A 319 -2.63 -24.41 1.56
N LYS A 320 -3.56 -24.10 2.47
CA LYS A 320 -5.01 -24.10 2.20
C LYS A 320 -5.58 -22.71 1.93
N THR A 321 -4.81 -21.65 2.11
CA THR A 321 -5.30 -20.27 1.92
C THR A 321 -5.83 -20.04 0.50
N GLU A 322 -5.34 -20.73 -0.52
CA GLU A 322 -5.79 -20.58 -1.91
C GLU A 322 -7.23 -21.07 -2.14
N ASP A 323 -7.81 -21.81 -1.20
CA ASP A 323 -9.20 -22.25 -1.28
C ASP A 323 -10.19 -21.09 -1.15
N THR A 324 -9.78 -19.95 -0.59
CA THR A 324 -10.59 -18.73 -0.51
C THR A 324 -11.01 -18.22 -1.89
N ILE A 325 -10.09 -18.12 -2.86
CA ILE A 325 -10.39 -17.71 -4.23
C ILE A 325 -11.37 -18.68 -4.89
N ARG A 326 -11.26 -19.99 -4.59
CA ARG A 326 -12.23 -20.99 -5.06
C ARG A 326 -13.62 -20.74 -4.49
N VAL A 327 -13.72 -20.40 -3.20
CA VAL A 327 -14.98 -20.04 -2.55
C VAL A 327 -15.57 -18.77 -3.17
N TYR A 328 -14.77 -17.71 -3.36
CA TYR A 328 -15.25 -16.47 -3.99
C TYR A 328 -15.85 -16.74 -5.37
N GLN A 329 -15.22 -17.58 -6.18
CA GLN A 329 -15.75 -17.95 -7.49
C GLN A 329 -17.10 -18.66 -7.39
N LEU A 330 -17.24 -19.63 -6.48
CA LEU A 330 -18.49 -20.35 -6.25
C LEU A 330 -19.60 -19.43 -5.72
N LEU A 331 -19.28 -18.53 -4.79
CA LEU A 331 -20.23 -17.55 -4.27
C LEU A 331 -20.73 -16.60 -5.37
N ARG A 332 -19.86 -16.16 -6.29
CA ARG A 332 -20.22 -15.30 -7.43
C ARG A 332 -21.23 -15.95 -8.39
N VAL A 333 -21.27 -17.28 -8.51
CA VAL A 333 -22.29 -18.00 -9.31
C VAL A 333 -23.48 -18.50 -8.50
N THR A 334 -23.41 -18.47 -7.17
CA THR A 334 -24.46 -19.02 -6.30
C THR A 334 -25.73 -18.17 -6.34
N PRO A 335 -26.91 -18.74 -6.65
CA PRO A 335 -28.17 -17.98 -6.63
C PRO A 335 -28.51 -17.52 -5.21
N PHE A 336 -29.38 -16.52 -5.09
CA PHE A 336 -29.74 -15.90 -3.81
C PHE A 336 -30.28 -16.93 -2.79
N GLU A 337 -31.10 -17.88 -3.23
CA GLU A 337 -31.66 -18.95 -2.41
C GLU A 337 -30.56 -19.84 -1.80
N GLY A 338 -29.46 -20.03 -2.54
CA GLY A 338 -28.28 -20.74 -2.06
C GLY A 338 -27.54 -19.99 -0.95
N LEU A 339 -27.42 -18.66 -1.07
CA LEU A 339 -26.81 -17.82 -0.04
C LEU A 339 -27.61 -17.88 1.28
N GLU A 340 -28.95 -17.82 1.20
CA GLU A 340 -29.84 -17.96 2.35
C GLU A 340 -29.80 -19.36 2.97
N ALA A 341 -29.66 -20.41 2.15
CA ALA A 341 -29.49 -21.78 2.64
C ALA A 341 -28.19 -21.94 3.43
N MET A 342 -27.08 -21.38 2.93
CA MET A 342 -25.79 -21.37 3.62
C MET A 342 -25.84 -20.60 4.94
N TRP A 343 -26.50 -19.43 4.97
CA TRP A 343 -26.69 -18.67 6.20
C TRP A 343 -27.35 -19.50 7.30
N LYS A 344 -28.46 -20.17 6.98
CA LYS A 344 -29.19 -21.03 7.93
C LYS A 344 -28.33 -22.18 8.43
N GLN A 345 -27.47 -22.73 7.57
CA GLN A 345 -26.57 -23.81 7.94
C GLN A 345 -25.44 -23.34 8.87
N PHE A 346 -24.87 -22.16 8.63
CA PHE A 346 -23.73 -21.64 9.38
C PHE A 346 -24.11 -20.87 10.64
N ALA A 347 -25.35 -20.38 10.76
CA ALA A 347 -25.79 -19.56 11.89
C ALA A 347 -25.54 -20.17 13.28
N GLY A 348 -25.52 -21.50 13.40
CA GLY A 348 -25.26 -22.21 14.66
C GLY A 348 -23.79 -22.38 15.06
N ASN A 349 -22.82 -22.01 14.20
CA ASN A 349 -21.39 -22.13 14.47
C ASN A 349 -20.70 -20.78 14.22
N GLU A 350 -20.18 -20.15 15.27
CA GLU A 350 -19.60 -18.80 15.20
C GLU A 350 -18.43 -18.67 14.22
N GLU A 351 -17.57 -19.68 14.14
CA GLU A 351 -16.42 -19.72 13.21
C GLU A 351 -16.89 -19.78 11.76
N GLN A 352 -17.78 -20.72 11.44
CA GLN A 352 -18.32 -20.90 10.08
C GLN A 352 -19.16 -19.69 9.65
N ARG A 353 -19.97 -19.13 10.56
CA ARG A 353 -20.73 -17.90 10.35
C ARG A 353 -19.81 -16.73 10.01
N ARG A 354 -18.71 -16.56 10.75
CA ARG A 354 -17.73 -15.49 10.51
C ARG A 354 -17.06 -15.63 9.15
N TRP A 355 -16.57 -16.83 8.83
CA TRP A 355 -15.99 -17.11 7.51
C TRP A 355 -16.98 -16.82 6.37
N PHE A 356 -18.25 -17.21 6.52
CA PHE A 356 -19.27 -16.90 5.52
C PHE A 356 -19.50 -15.40 5.36
N LEU A 357 -19.60 -14.63 6.44
CA LEU A 357 -19.77 -13.18 6.39
C LEU A 357 -18.55 -12.45 5.81
N ASP A 358 -17.33 -12.94 6.06
CA ASP A 358 -16.10 -12.39 5.48
C ASP A 358 -16.00 -12.68 3.97
N MET A 359 -16.58 -13.79 3.48
CA MET A 359 -16.47 -14.20 2.08
C MET A 359 -17.64 -13.77 1.18
N ILE A 360 -18.86 -13.64 1.74
CA ILE A 360 -20.06 -13.29 0.95
C ILE A 360 -19.97 -11.90 0.31
N VAL A 361 -19.13 -11.02 0.86
CA VAL A 361 -18.89 -9.66 0.32
C VAL A 361 -18.29 -9.66 -1.09
N GLU A 362 -17.75 -10.80 -1.54
CA GLU A 362 -17.25 -10.99 -2.91
C GLU A 362 -18.36 -11.24 -3.95
N VAL A 363 -19.61 -11.38 -3.51
CA VAL A 363 -20.78 -11.30 -4.38
C VAL A 363 -21.07 -9.82 -4.66
N SER A 364 -20.68 -9.33 -5.83
CA SER A 364 -20.64 -7.88 -6.12
C SER A 364 -21.90 -7.28 -6.78
N ASP A 365 -23.06 -7.94 -6.69
CA ASP A 365 -24.30 -7.53 -7.38
C ASP A 365 -25.53 -7.39 -6.46
N ALA A 366 -26.74 -7.39 -7.02
CA ALA A 366 -28.00 -7.22 -6.28
C ALA A 366 -28.18 -8.24 -5.14
N ARG A 367 -27.60 -9.44 -5.25
CA ARG A 367 -27.77 -10.52 -4.28
C ARG A 367 -27.20 -10.18 -2.90
N ILE A 368 -26.04 -9.52 -2.83
CA ILE A 368 -25.44 -9.14 -1.53
C ILE A 368 -26.28 -8.06 -0.84
N LEU A 369 -26.83 -7.11 -1.61
CA LEU A 369 -27.68 -6.07 -1.05
C LEU A 369 -28.96 -6.66 -0.48
N LYS A 370 -29.61 -7.56 -1.22
CA LYS A 370 -30.81 -8.28 -0.76
C LYS A 370 -30.51 -9.14 0.47
N PHE A 371 -29.36 -9.80 0.51
CA PHE A 371 -28.93 -10.58 1.68
C PHE A 371 -28.81 -9.69 2.91
N LEU A 372 -28.07 -8.58 2.82
CA LEU A 372 -27.90 -7.63 3.91
C LEU A 372 -29.21 -6.98 4.33
N GLU A 373 -30.09 -6.63 3.39
CA GLU A 373 -31.41 -6.06 3.63
C GLU A 373 -32.26 -7.00 4.53
N LEU A 374 -32.25 -8.31 4.25
CA LEU A 374 -32.95 -9.29 5.08
C LEU A 374 -32.35 -9.39 6.49
N ARG A 375 -31.02 -9.41 6.62
CA ARG A 375 -30.37 -9.46 7.94
C ARG A 375 -30.65 -8.19 8.77
N PHE A 376 -30.66 -7.02 8.13
CA PHE A 376 -30.95 -5.73 8.78
C PHE A 376 -32.42 -5.64 9.22
N LYS A 377 -33.36 -6.19 8.43
CA LYS A 377 -34.78 -6.26 8.81
C LYS A 377 -35.07 -7.29 9.90
N ALA A 378 -34.34 -8.41 9.90
CA ALA A 378 -34.49 -9.46 10.89
C ALA A 378 -33.74 -9.18 12.20
N GLU A 379 -32.78 -8.24 12.18
CA GLU A 379 -31.86 -7.93 13.29
C GLU A 379 -31.11 -9.16 13.83
N ASP A 380 -30.82 -10.13 12.95
CA ASP A 380 -30.12 -11.39 13.30
C ASP A 380 -28.59 -11.33 13.05
N VAL A 381 -28.07 -10.13 12.91
CA VAL A 381 -26.64 -9.76 12.90
C VAL A 381 -26.37 -8.69 13.94
N SER A 382 -25.22 -8.74 14.60
CA SER A 382 -24.82 -7.66 15.51
C SER A 382 -24.48 -6.37 14.74
N ALA A 383 -24.54 -5.22 15.39
CA ALA A 383 -24.17 -3.95 14.77
C ALA A 383 -22.72 -3.92 14.23
N LEU A 384 -21.81 -4.69 14.86
CA LEU A 384 -20.43 -4.81 14.40
C LEU A 384 -20.31 -5.71 13.15
N GLU A 385 -20.94 -6.89 13.16
CA GLU A 385 -21.00 -7.76 11.98
C GLU A 385 -21.64 -7.01 10.79
N ALA A 386 -22.78 -6.35 11.03
CA ALA A 386 -23.48 -5.57 10.03
C ALA A 386 -22.61 -4.44 9.45
N GLY A 387 -21.92 -3.69 10.30
CA GLY A 387 -21.04 -2.59 9.88
C GLY A 387 -19.82 -3.06 9.09
N GLU A 388 -19.14 -4.11 9.55
CA GLU A 388 -17.96 -4.68 8.87
C GLU A 388 -18.34 -5.29 7.51
N THR A 389 -19.39 -6.12 7.45
CA THR A 389 -19.83 -6.77 6.22
C THR A 389 -20.37 -5.75 5.21
N LEU A 390 -21.16 -4.75 5.63
CA LEU A 390 -21.70 -3.73 4.73
C LEU A 390 -20.59 -2.84 4.15
N LEU A 391 -19.61 -2.44 4.97
CA LEU A 391 -18.47 -1.64 4.51
C LEU A 391 -17.73 -2.33 3.37
N LEU A 392 -17.39 -3.62 3.55
CA LEU A 392 -16.69 -4.41 2.55
C LEU A 392 -17.57 -4.69 1.33
N ALA A 393 -18.85 -5.06 1.54
CA ALA A 393 -19.79 -5.29 0.46
C ALA A 393 -19.93 -4.07 -0.45
N PHE A 394 -20.08 -2.86 0.10
CA PHE A 394 -20.19 -1.63 -0.71
C PHE A 394 -18.85 -1.29 -1.40
N ASN A 395 -17.72 -1.56 -0.74
CA ASN A 395 -16.40 -1.40 -1.35
C ASN A 395 -16.19 -2.33 -2.55
N HIS A 396 -16.74 -3.55 -2.56
CA HIS A 396 -16.59 -4.52 -3.65
C HIS A 396 -17.75 -4.52 -4.65
N LEU A 397 -18.90 -3.93 -4.29
CA LEU A 397 -20.09 -3.82 -5.13
C LEU A 397 -19.78 -3.16 -6.48
N GLN A 398 -20.39 -3.67 -7.55
CA GLN A 398 -20.41 -2.98 -8.82
C GLN A 398 -21.14 -1.63 -8.70
N ALA A 399 -20.52 -0.57 -9.21
CA ALA A 399 -21.05 0.78 -9.07
C ALA A 399 -21.93 1.16 -10.28
N ILE A 400 -22.90 0.31 -10.63
CA ILE A 400 -23.90 0.57 -11.69
C ILE A 400 -25.14 1.29 -11.11
N PRO A 401 -25.88 2.08 -11.90
CA PRO A 401 -27.00 2.89 -11.40
C PRO A 401 -28.00 2.10 -10.54
N GLU A 402 -28.38 0.91 -10.97
CA GLU A 402 -29.41 0.08 -10.33
C GLU A 402 -29.00 -0.36 -8.92
N LEU A 403 -27.74 -0.75 -8.74
CA LEU A 403 -27.22 -1.18 -7.44
C LEU A 403 -27.02 -0.01 -6.47
N VAL A 404 -26.65 1.17 -7.00
CA VAL A 404 -26.55 2.40 -6.20
C VAL A 404 -27.93 2.81 -5.69
N GLU A 405 -28.97 2.69 -6.51
CA GLU A 405 -30.35 2.97 -6.09
C GLU A 405 -30.81 2.00 -4.98
N MET A 406 -30.56 0.70 -5.10
CA MET A 406 -30.88 -0.26 -4.03
C MET A 406 -30.12 0.01 -2.73
N ALA A 407 -28.85 0.42 -2.81
CA ALA A 407 -28.04 0.73 -1.64
C ALA A 407 -28.58 1.92 -0.80
N LYS A 408 -29.46 2.77 -1.37
CA LYS A 408 -30.07 3.91 -0.67
C LYS A 408 -30.93 3.49 0.51
N GLU A 409 -31.57 2.33 0.44
CA GLU A 409 -32.53 1.89 1.45
C GLU A 409 -31.88 1.81 2.84
N PHE A 410 -30.61 1.39 2.91
CA PHE A 410 -29.84 1.28 4.15
C PHE A 410 -29.70 2.61 4.90
N LEU A 411 -29.74 3.76 4.22
CA LEU A 411 -29.69 5.09 4.87
C LEU A 411 -30.94 5.40 5.70
N THR A 412 -32.06 4.72 5.40
CA THR A 412 -33.36 4.99 6.02
C THR A 412 -33.80 3.91 7.01
N MET A 413 -33.13 2.75 7.04
CA MET A 413 -33.48 1.63 7.90
C MET A 413 -33.34 1.98 9.40
N PRO A 414 -34.29 1.58 10.26
CA PRO A 414 -34.20 1.78 11.71
C PRO A 414 -32.98 1.12 12.33
N PHE A 415 -32.66 -0.12 11.93
CA PHE A 415 -31.50 -0.85 12.44
C PHE A 415 -30.18 -0.11 12.16
N SER A 416 -30.02 0.50 10.98
CA SER A 416 -28.85 1.33 10.65
C SER A 416 -28.65 2.47 11.65
N LYS A 417 -29.74 3.04 12.19
CA LYS A 417 -29.73 4.14 13.16
C LYS A 417 -29.76 3.69 14.62
N SER A 418 -29.85 2.38 14.89
CA SER A 418 -29.87 1.81 16.24
C SER A 418 -28.56 2.00 17.00
N ASN A 419 -27.44 2.08 16.26
CA ASN A 419 -26.10 2.22 16.79
C ASN A 419 -25.34 3.33 16.02
N PRO A 420 -24.72 4.32 16.71
CA PRO A 420 -23.98 5.39 16.06
C PRO A 420 -22.85 4.92 15.14
N TYR A 421 -22.14 3.84 15.51
CA TYR A 421 -21.07 3.28 14.69
C TYR A 421 -21.62 2.67 13.40
N LEU A 422 -22.73 1.94 13.49
CA LEU A 422 -23.38 1.37 12.31
C LEU A 422 -23.88 2.46 11.37
N TRP A 423 -24.53 3.52 11.90
CA TRP A 423 -24.99 4.66 11.12
C TRP A 423 -23.84 5.34 10.37
N GLN A 424 -22.73 5.59 11.07
CA GLN A 424 -21.52 6.17 10.49
C GLN A 424 -20.97 5.29 9.36
N SER A 425 -20.83 3.98 9.58
CA SER A 425 -20.36 3.04 8.55
C SER A 425 -21.28 3.03 7.32
N VAL A 426 -22.60 3.01 7.50
CA VAL A 426 -23.58 3.03 6.39
C VAL A 426 -23.47 4.33 5.58
N ALA A 427 -23.47 5.49 6.24
CA ALA A 427 -23.41 6.78 5.56
C ALA A 427 -22.09 6.96 4.80
N LEU A 428 -20.97 6.60 5.42
CA LEU A 428 -19.63 6.70 4.81
C LEU A 428 -19.46 5.73 3.64
N ALA A 429 -19.88 4.47 3.79
CA ALA A 429 -19.80 3.46 2.75
C ALA A 429 -20.67 3.82 1.54
N TYR A 430 -21.89 4.34 1.76
CA TYR A 430 -22.73 4.83 0.67
C TYR A 430 -22.08 6.00 -0.08
N GLY A 431 -21.45 6.94 0.64
CA GLY A 431 -20.65 7.99 0.03
C GLY A 431 -19.53 7.43 -0.87
N SER A 432 -18.79 6.42 -0.41
CA SER A 432 -17.73 5.79 -1.21
C SER A 432 -18.27 5.06 -2.44
N LEU A 433 -19.45 4.43 -2.34
CA LEU A 433 -20.13 3.81 -3.47
C LEU A 433 -20.52 4.85 -4.54
N VAL A 434 -21.05 6.00 -4.13
CA VAL A 434 -21.35 7.12 -5.05
C VAL A 434 -20.07 7.62 -5.74
N TYR A 435 -18.95 7.70 -5.03
CA TYR A 435 -17.68 8.10 -5.63
C TYR A 435 -17.21 7.13 -6.71
N LYS A 436 -17.31 5.81 -6.45
CA LYS A 436 -17.01 4.77 -7.43
C LYS A 436 -17.92 4.87 -8.65
N HIS A 437 -19.22 5.08 -8.43
CA HIS A 437 -20.20 5.26 -9.51
C HIS A 437 -19.81 6.43 -10.42
N CYS A 438 -19.50 7.59 -9.82
CA CYS A 438 -19.04 8.76 -10.58
C CYS A 438 -17.67 8.59 -11.25
N ALA A 439 -16.88 7.57 -10.91
CA ALA A 439 -15.61 7.30 -11.59
C ALA A 439 -15.82 6.61 -12.95
N TYR A 440 -16.92 5.87 -13.11
CA TYR A 440 -17.26 5.14 -14.33
C TYR A 440 -18.29 5.86 -15.21
N TYR A 441 -19.14 6.72 -14.63
CA TYR A 441 -20.19 7.45 -15.35
C TYR A 441 -19.92 8.96 -15.33
N THR A 442 -19.65 9.55 -16.50
CA THR A 442 -19.42 10.99 -16.68
C THR A 442 -20.35 11.56 -17.78
N PRO A 443 -21.19 12.56 -17.50
CA PRO A 443 -21.39 13.24 -16.21
C PRO A 443 -22.06 12.35 -15.16
N CYS A 444 -21.71 12.52 -13.88
CA CYS A 444 -22.27 11.71 -12.80
C CYS A 444 -23.75 12.07 -12.51
N PRO A 445 -24.66 11.08 -12.34
CA PRO A 445 -26.05 11.34 -12.01
C PRO A 445 -26.27 11.96 -10.62
N VAL A 446 -27.06 13.03 -10.56
CA VAL A 446 -27.38 13.74 -9.30
C VAL A 446 -28.20 12.88 -8.33
N ALA A 447 -29.03 11.97 -8.87
CA ALA A 447 -29.85 11.06 -8.09
C ALA A 447 -29.02 10.22 -7.10
N ALA A 448 -27.77 9.87 -7.46
CA ALA A 448 -26.90 9.07 -6.61
C ALA A 448 -26.51 9.81 -5.30
N VAL A 449 -26.24 11.12 -5.37
CA VAL A 449 -25.80 11.90 -4.19
C VAL A 449 -26.95 12.54 -3.42
N GLN A 450 -28.14 12.68 -4.02
CA GLN A 450 -29.29 13.36 -3.44
C GLN A 450 -29.62 12.94 -1.99
N PRO A 451 -29.64 11.63 -1.62
CA PRO A 451 -29.95 11.22 -0.26
C PRO A 451 -28.99 11.82 0.79
N LEU A 452 -27.70 11.95 0.47
CA LEU A 452 -26.71 12.53 1.38
C LEU A 452 -26.87 14.06 1.48
N LEU A 453 -27.31 14.72 0.41
CA LEU A 453 -27.62 16.15 0.43
C LEU A 453 -28.82 16.43 1.34
N ASP A 454 -29.85 15.59 1.29
CA ASP A 454 -31.04 15.72 2.11
C ASP A 454 -30.72 15.53 3.59
N VAL A 455 -29.95 14.49 3.95
CA VAL A 455 -29.46 14.26 5.32
C VAL A 455 -28.68 15.47 5.83
N ALA A 456 -27.78 16.06 5.02
CA ALA A 456 -27.03 17.24 5.42
C ALA A 456 -27.94 18.46 5.68
N LEU A 457 -28.90 18.70 4.80
CA LEU A 457 -29.83 19.83 4.94
C LEU A 457 -30.77 19.67 6.14
N ASP A 458 -31.24 18.46 6.41
CA ASP A 458 -32.09 18.18 7.57
C ASP A 458 -31.30 18.27 8.88
N ALA A 459 -30.05 17.81 8.91
CA ALA A 459 -29.15 18.02 10.04
C ALA A 459 -28.94 19.51 10.34
N LEU A 460 -28.74 20.32 9.29
CA LEU A 460 -28.61 21.78 9.40
C LEU A 460 -29.89 22.43 9.94
N ARG A 461 -31.06 22.04 9.44
CA ARG A 461 -32.37 22.54 9.90
C ARG A 461 -32.65 22.22 11.37
N ASN A 462 -32.28 21.01 11.80
CA ASN A 462 -32.51 20.53 13.16
C ASN A 462 -31.40 20.93 14.15
N ASN A 463 -30.37 21.66 13.68
CA ASN A 463 -29.21 22.04 14.47
C ASN A 463 -28.50 20.86 15.17
N ASN A 464 -28.45 19.69 14.50
CA ASN A 464 -27.81 18.48 15.04
C ASN A 464 -26.34 18.40 14.57
N GLU A 465 -25.42 18.88 15.40
CA GLU A 465 -23.99 18.96 15.07
C GLU A 465 -23.37 17.60 14.70
N ALA A 466 -23.69 16.53 15.43
CA ALA A 466 -23.14 15.19 15.16
C ALA A 466 -23.56 14.69 13.77
N GLU A 467 -24.83 14.86 13.43
CA GLU A 467 -25.37 14.46 12.13
C GLU A 467 -24.82 15.33 10.98
N MET A 468 -24.62 16.64 11.21
CA MET A 468 -23.96 17.51 10.23
C MET A 468 -22.56 17.00 9.88
N VAL A 469 -21.78 16.59 10.89
CA VAL A 469 -20.41 16.09 10.68
C VAL A 469 -20.41 14.77 9.90
N VAL A 470 -21.28 13.82 10.24
CA VAL A 470 -21.38 12.54 9.52
C VAL A 470 -21.83 12.77 8.07
N ALA A 471 -22.84 13.61 7.84
CA ALA A 471 -23.33 13.92 6.49
C ALA A 471 -22.26 14.60 5.63
N LEU A 472 -21.52 15.57 6.18
CA LEU A 472 -20.43 16.25 5.48
C LEU A 472 -19.28 15.30 5.14
N LYS A 473 -18.95 14.36 6.04
CA LYS A 473 -17.94 13.31 5.76
C LYS A 473 -18.39 12.35 4.68
N ALA A 474 -19.66 11.92 4.70
CA ALA A 474 -20.24 11.08 3.65
C ALA A 474 -20.28 11.81 2.28
N LEU A 475 -20.63 13.10 2.25
CA LEU A 475 -20.50 13.94 1.05
C LEU A 475 -19.05 14.08 0.59
N GLY A 476 -18.12 14.15 1.55
CA GLY A 476 -16.68 14.14 1.31
C GLY A 476 -16.20 12.88 0.61
N ASN A 477 -16.70 11.72 1.05
CA ASN A 477 -16.48 10.43 0.38
C ASN A 477 -17.07 10.43 -1.03
N ALA A 478 -18.32 10.88 -1.21
CA ALA A 478 -19.00 10.92 -2.51
C ALA A 478 -18.26 11.76 -3.57
N GLY A 479 -17.62 12.86 -3.15
CA GLY A 479 -16.82 13.68 -4.07
C GLY A 479 -17.60 14.16 -5.30
N HIS A 480 -18.90 14.43 -5.14
CA HIS A 480 -19.79 14.81 -6.24
C HIS A 480 -19.82 16.34 -6.40
N PRO A 481 -19.59 16.90 -7.61
CA PRO A 481 -19.54 18.35 -7.82
C PRO A 481 -20.80 19.11 -7.38
N ASN A 482 -22.00 18.55 -7.57
CA ASN A 482 -23.25 19.18 -7.12
C ASN A 482 -23.38 19.33 -5.59
N SER A 483 -22.53 18.66 -4.80
CA SER A 483 -22.50 18.84 -3.35
C SER A 483 -21.98 20.21 -2.93
N ILE A 484 -21.20 20.90 -3.79
CA ILE A 484 -20.57 22.20 -3.46
C ILE A 484 -21.59 23.20 -2.93
N LYS A 485 -22.73 23.40 -3.62
CA LYS A 485 -23.77 24.36 -3.20
C LYS A 485 -24.34 24.06 -1.82
N THR A 486 -24.47 22.78 -1.46
CA THR A 486 -24.96 22.36 -0.14
C THR A 486 -23.88 22.56 0.91
N ILE A 487 -22.64 22.16 0.62
CA ILE A 487 -21.47 22.35 1.51
C ILE A 487 -21.27 23.84 1.84
N MET A 488 -21.44 24.73 0.86
CA MET A 488 -21.32 26.19 1.05
C MET A 488 -22.30 26.75 2.09
N ARG A 489 -23.45 26.12 2.32
CA ARG A 489 -24.41 26.57 3.35
C ARG A 489 -23.87 26.41 4.78
N PHE A 490 -22.85 25.56 4.95
CA PHE A 490 -22.17 25.36 6.22
C PHE A 490 -20.97 26.32 6.40
N LEU A 491 -20.61 27.10 5.40
CA LEU A 491 -19.42 27.96 5.43
C LEU A 491 -19.80 29.44 5.65
N PRO A 492 -19.04 30.17 6.49
CA PRO A 492 -19.30 31.57 6.80
C PRO A 492 -19.09 32.50 5.58
N GLY A 493 -19.92 33.54 5.46
CA GLY A 493 -19.77 34.60 4.44
C GLY A 493 -20.34 34.29 3.05
N VAL A 494 -20.94 33.11 2.86
CA VAL A 494 -21.45 32.66 1.55
C VAL A 494 -22.96 32.40 1.55
N ALA A 495 -23.54 32.03 2.69
CA ALA A 495 -24.99 31.88 2.85
C ALA A 495 -25.71 33.22 3.03
N ALA A 496 -26.90 33.37 2.44
CA ALA A 496 -27.74 34.58 2.58
C ALA A 496 -28.15 34.89 4.03
N THR A 497 -28.14 33.88 4.90
CA THR A 497 -28.34 33.97 6.35
C THR A 497 -27.15 33.32 7.06
N PRO A 498 -26.22 34.09 7.65
CA PRO A 498 -25.07 33.53 8.34
C PRO A 498 -25.49 32.72 9.56
N VAL A 499 -25.28 31.40 9.54
CA VAL A 499 -25.42 30.53 10.72
C VAL A 499 -24.03 30.40 11.34
N GLN A 500 -23.89 30.80 12.60
CA GLN A 500 -22.62 30.67 13.31
C GLN A 500 -22.44 29.21 13.74
N LEU A 501 -21.71 28.44 12.94
CA LEU A 501 -21.47 27.01 13.17
C LEU A 501 -20.15 26.75 13.94
N PRO A 502 -20.07 25.66 14.73
CA PRO A 502 -18.85 25.28 15.42
C PRO A 502 -17.67 24.99 14.48
N PRO A 503 -16.41 25.24 14.88
CA PRO A 503 -15.22 24.97 14.07
C PRO A 503 -15.08 23.51 13.58
N ARG A 504 -15.70 22.55 14.28
CA ARG A 504 -15.74 21.14 13.88
C ARG A 504 -16.55 20.95 12.60
N VAL A 505 -17.75 21.53 12.53
CA VAL A 505 -18.62 21.50 11.35
C VAL A 505 -17.95 22.22 10.18
N LEU A 506 -17.34 23.38 10.44
CA LEU A 506 -16.60 24.13 9.42
C LEU A 506 -15.43 23.33 8.84
N SER A 507 -14.66 22.63 9.69
CA SER A 507 -13.58 21.76 9.23
C SER A 507 -14.10 20.61 8.37
N ALA A 508 -15.16 19.92 8.82
CA ALA A 508 -15.79 18.86 8.05
C ALA A 508 -16.29 19.36 6.67
N ALA A 509 -16.88 20.55 6.63
CA ALA A 509 -17.33 21.19 5.39
C ALA A 509 -16.16 21.47 4.43
N VAL A 510 -15.06 22.07 4.90
CA VAL A 510 -13.88 22.31 4.05
C VAL A 510 -13.26 21.00 3.57
N GLN A 511 -13.08 20.02 4.47
CA GLN A 511 -12.48 18.73 4.11
C GLN A 511 -13.34 17.93 3.12
N SER A 512 -14.67 18.10 3.13
CA SER A 512 -15.58 17.42 2.19
C SER A 512 -15.31 17.79 0.72
N MET A 513 -14.62 18.91 0.45
CA MET A 513 -14.26 19.31 -0.91
C MET A 513 -13.01 18.61 -1.47
N ARG A 514 -12.28 17.81 -0.67
CA ARG A 514 -11.02 17.16 -1.11
C ARG A 514 -11.17 16.30 -2.37
N LEU A 515 -12.13 15.39 -2.39
CA LEU A 515 -12.32 14.50 -3.54
C LEU A 515 -13.00 15.22 -4.71
N ILE A 516 -13.81 16.25 -4.41
CA ILE A 516 -14.36 17.14 -5.43
C ILE A 516 -13.22 17.91 -6.14
N ALA A 517 -12.20 18.36 -5.40
CA ALA A 517 -11.04 19.08 -5.93
C ALA A 517 -10.25 18.27 -6.95
N ALA A 518 -10.17 16.95 -6.77
CA ALA A 518 -9.53 16.04 -7.71
C ALA A 518 -10.37 15.82 -8.98
N ARG A 519 -11.71 15.81 -8.86
CA ARG A 519 -12.63 15.50 -9.97
C ARG A 519 -13.04 16.73 -10.79
N ASP A 520 -13.35 17.85 -10.13
CA ASP A 520 -13.67 19.14 -10.76
C ASP A 520 -12.85 20.28 -10.12
N PRO A 521 -11.56 20.36 -10.46
CA PRO A 521 -10.67 21.38 -9.91
C PRO A 521 -11.11 22.80 -10.31
N HIS A 522 -11.85 22.99 -11.41
CA HIS A 522 -12.28 24.31 -11.84
C HIS A 522 -13.37 24.89 -10.94
N SER A 523 -14.39 24.10 -10.61
CA SER A 523 -15.48 24.55 -9.74
C SER A 523 -15.00 24.84 -8.32
N VAL A 524 -14.08 24.02 -7.79
CA VAL A 524 -13.47 24.24 -6.47
C VAL A 524 -12.55 25.47 -6.43
N ARG A 525 -11.84 25.77 -7.54
CA ARG A 525 -11.01 26.98 -7.68
C ARG A 525 -11.81 28.26 -7.87
N ARG A 526 -12.87 28.24 -8.69
CA ARG A 526 -13.63 29.43 -9.11
C ARG A 526 -14.42 30.10 -7.98
N LEU A 527 -14.80 29.37 -6.93
CA LEU A 527 -15.87 29.84 -6.05
C LEU A 527 -15.51 30.08 -4.57
N ASP A 528 -14.73 29.26 -3.82
CA ASP A 528 -14.74 29.43 -2.35
C ASP A 528 -13.39 29.28 -1.59
N ASN A 529 -12.47 28.40 -1.98
CA ASN A 529 -11.29 28.12 -1.13
C ASN A 529 -10.24 29.24 -1.09
N VAL A 530 -10.06 29.98 -2.19
CA VAL A 530 -9.21 31.19 -2.19
C VAL A 530 -9.82 32.26 -1.30
N HIS A 531 -11.15 32.42 -1.33
CA HIS A 531 -11.87 33.36 -0.47
C HIS A 531 -11.72 32.97 1.01
N LEU A 532 -11.98 31.71 1.37
CA LEU A 532 -11.81 31.20 2.74
C LEU A 532 -10.36 31.35 3.25
N PHE A 533 -9.36 31.13 2.40
CA PHE A 533 -7.97 31.33 2.78
C PHE A 533 -7.64 32.81 3.03
N LEU A 534 -8.15 33.73 2.20
CA LEU A 534 -7.86 35.16 2.28
C LEU A 534 -8.66 35.90 3.37
N GLN A 535 -9.79 35.35 3.80
CA GLN A 535 -10.62 35.89 4.89
C GLN A 535 -9.89 35.83 6.24
N LYS A 536 -9.49 36.99 6.77
CA LYS A 536 -8.70 37.12 8.00
C LYS A 536 -9.52 36.96 9.29
N ASP A 537 -10.84 37.03 9.19
CA ASP A 537 -11.81 36.84 10.27
C ASP A 537 -12.06 35.36 10.59
N LEU A 538 -11.68 34.44 9.69
CA LEU A 538 -11.82 33.01 9.91
C LEU A 538 -10.74 32.44 10.84
N PRO A 539 -11.06 31.39 11.62
CA PRO A 539 -10.07 30.69 12.42
C PRO A 539 -8.90 30.18 11.57
N SER A 540 -7.67 30.30 12.09
CA SER A 540 -6.42 29.91 11.41
C SER A 540 -6.50 28.49 10.83
N GLU A 541 -7.11 27.56 11.57
CA GLU A 541 -7.31 26.17 11.19
C GLU A 541 -8.07 26.01 9.87
N ILE A 542 -9.20 26.72 9.72
CA ILE A 542 -10.05 26.66 8.52
C ILE A 542 -9.31 27.24 7.31
N ARG A 543 -8.56 28.33 7.51
CA ARG A 543 -7.74 28.96 6.46
C ARG A 543 -6.63 28.01 5.98
N MET A 544 -5.98 27.29 6.91
CA MET A 544 -4.95 26.30 6.57
C MET A 544 -5.54 25.09 5.83
N LEU A 545 -6.71 24.58 6.24
CA LEU A 545 -7.41 23.51 5.53
C LEU A 545 -7.84 23.94 4.12
N ALA A 546 -8.37 25.16 3.96
CA ALA A 546 -8.71 25.71 2.65
C ALA A 546 -7.48 25.84 1.75
N PHE A 547 -6.33 26.23 2.31
CA PHE A 547 -5.04 26.24 1.60
C PHE A 547 -4.63 24.83 1.16
N MET A 548 -4.79 23.81 2.00
CA MET A 548 -4.51 22.41 1.60
C MET A 548 -5.39 21.97 0.43
N VAL A 549 -6.71 22.17 0.55
CA VAL A 549 -7.68 21.80 -0.51
C VAL A 549 -7.39 22.56 -1.81
N LEU A 550 -6.94 23.82 -1.73
CA LEU A 550 -6.51 24.58 -2.89
C LEU A 550 -5.36 23.90 -3.64
N PHE A 551 -4.37 23.37 -2.93
CA PHE A 551 -3.24 22.66 -3.56
C PHE A 551 -3.63 21.30 -4.15
N GLU A 552 -4.65 20.62 -3.60
CA GLU A 552 -5.21 19.41 -4.21
C GLU A 552 -5.83 19.68 -5.61
N THR A 553 -6.27 20.93 -5.89
CA THR A 553 -6.78 21.32 -7.23
C THR A 553 -5.69 21.46 -8.31
N LYS A 554 -4.43 21.24 -7.95
CA LYS A 554 -3.26 21.47 -8.79
C LYS A 554 -3.20 22.91 -9.36
N PRO A 555 -2.98 23.95 -8.51
CA PRO A 555 -3.12 25.35 -8.89
C PRO A 555 -2.05 25.83 -9.89
N PRO A 556 -2.40 26.62 -10.91
CA PRO A 556 -1.42 27.16 -11.85
C PRO A 556 -0.49 28.19 -11.19
N MET A 557 0.66 28.47 -11.82
CA MET A 557 1.67 29.40 -11.32
C MET A 557 1.11 30.79 -10.96
N ALA A 558 0.18 31.32 -11.77
CA ALA A 558 -0.47 32.60 -11.49
C ALA A 558 -1.17 32.61 -10.12
N LEU A 559 -1.90 31.55 -9.79
CA LEU A 559 -2.63 31.45 -8.52
C LEU A 559 -1.68 31.27 -7.33
N VAL A 560 -0.62 30.46 -7.49
CA VAL A 560 0.44 30.32 -6.48
C VAL A 560 1.11 31.68 -6.23
N SER A 561 1.31 32.48 -7.27
CA SER A 561 1.94 33.80 -7.17
C SER A 561 1.02 34.82 -6.47
N THR A 562 -0.28 34.80 -6.74
CA THR A 562 -1.30 35.59 -6.02
C THR A 562 -1.31 35.24 -4.52
N VAL A 563 -1.35 33.95 -4.18
CA VAL A 563 -1.31 33.50 -2.79
C VAL A 563 0.00 33.91 -2.11
N THR A 564 1.13 33.81 -2.82
CA THR A 564 2.45 34.26 -2.34
C THR A 564 2.44 35.76 -2.01
N ALA A 565 1.86 36.59 -2.88
CA ALA A 565 1.77 38.02 -2.65
C ALA A 565 0.94 38.34 -1.39
N HIS A 566 -0.22 37.70 -1.22
CA HIS A 566 -1.05 37.89 -0.02
C HIS A 566 -0.37 37.39 1.27
N LEU A 567 0.43 36.32 1.19
CA LEU A 567 1.20 35.81 2.33
C LEU A 567 2.26 36.80 2.82
N LEU A 568 2.79 37.69 1.96
CA LEU A 568 3.71 38.75 2.40
C LEU A 568 3.05 39.71 3.39
N ASP A 569 1.73 39.91 3.30
CA ASP A 569 0.95 40.76 4.21
C ASP A 569 0.20 39.96 5.31
N GLU A 570 0.51 38.67 5.44
CA GLU A 570 -0.06 37.83 6.48
C GLU A 570 0.49 38.21 7.86
N LYS A 571 -0.42 38.35 8.82
CA LYS A 571 -0.12 38.67 10.23
C LYS A 571 -0.23 37.45 11.12
N ASP A 572 -1.05 36.47 10.76
CA ASP A 572 -1.16 35.20 11.46
C ASP A 572 0.05 34.30 11.14
N LEU A 573 0.96 34.18 12.11
CA LEU A 573 2.17 33.38 12.00
C LEU A 573 1.89 31.88 11.86
N HIS A 574 0.74 31.37 12.33
CA HIS A 574 0.36 29.98 12.11
C HIS A 574 0.03 29.72 10.65
N VAL A 575 -0.80 30.57 10.04
CA VAL A 575 -1.16 30.47 8.61
C VAL A 575 0.10 30.66 7.75
N ALA A 576 0.91 31.68 8.04
CA ALA A 576 2.15 31.93 7.30
C ALA A 576 3.17 30.79 7.41
N SER A 577 3.39 30.26 8.63
CA SER A 577 4.30 29.12 8.84
C SER A 577 3.82 27.87 8.11
N PHE A 578 2.52 27.58 8.17
CA PHE A 578 1.93 26.43 7.50
C PHE A 578 2.08 26.55 5.98
N ALA A 579 1.60 27.64 5.37
CA ALA A 579 1.66 27.84 3.93
C ALA A 579 3.10 27.84 3.41
N TYR A 580 4.03 28.51 4.11
CA TYR A 580 5.45 28.50 3.75
C TYR A 580 6.06 27.09 3.83
N SER A 581 5.82 26.35 4.92
CA SER A 581 6.36 24.99 5.09
C SER A 581 5.75 24.00 4.08
N TYR A 582 4.47 24.16 3.74
CA TYR A 582 3.79 23.38 2.71
C TYR A 582 4.42 23.63 1.33
N MET A 583 4.53 24.88 0.89
CA MET A 583 5.21 25.20 -0.39
C MET A 583 6.68 24.79 -0.39
N ARG A 584 7.38 24.92 0.74
CA ARG A 584 8.78 24.47 0.87
C ARG A 584 8.91 22.96 0.69
N SER A 585 7.93 22.20 1.14
CA SER A 585 7.87 20.75 0.97
C SER A 585 7.69 20.38 -0.51
N PHE A 586 6.75 21.01 -1.22
CA PHE A 586 6.58 20.79 -2.67
C PHE A 586 7.77 21.25 -3.52
N ALA A 587 8.41 22.38 -3.16
CA ALA A 587 9.60 22.89 -3.85
C ALA A 587 10.81 21.95 -3.78
N ARG A 588 10.79 20.94 -2.90
CA ARG A 588 11.87 19.95 -2.70
C ARG A 588 11.46 18.54 -3.11
N SER A 589 10.26 18.38 -3.62
CA SER A 589 9.68 17.09 -3.91
C SER A 589 10.39 16.41 -5.08
N SER A 590 10.61 15.10 -4.96
CA SER A 590 11.13 14.23 -6.02
C SER A 590 10.03 13.55 -6.84
N THR A 591 8.79 13.56 -6.35
CA THR A 591 7.64 12.95 -7.04
C THR A 591 7.17 13.79 -8.23
N PRO A 592 6.51 13.18 -9.24
CA PRO A 592 5.90 13.92 -10.35
C PRO A 592 4.82 14.90 -9.84
N ASP A 593 5.14 16.19 -9.80
CA ASP A 593 4.20 17.24 -9.39
C ASP A 593 4.44 18.56 -10.15
N ASN A 594 3.37 19.12 -10.71
CA ASN A 594 3.40 20.37 -11.48
C ASN A 594 3.70 21.62 -10.64
N HIS A 595 3.54 21.58 -9.32
CA HIS A 595 3.68 22.78 -8.49
C HIS A 595 5.10 23.03 -7.98
N SER A 596 6.03 22.09 -8.14
CA SER A 596 7.38 22.19 -7.57
C SER A 596 8.10 23.46 -8.04
N THR A 597 7.99 23.80 -9.33
CA THR A 597 8.56 25.03 -9.90
C THR A 597 7.91 26.29 -9.32
N ALA A 598 6.58 26.33 -9.26
CA ALA A 598 5.84 27.46 -8.73
C ALA A 598 6.15 27.70 -7.24
N CYS A 599 6.16 26.63 -6.46
CA CYS A 599 6.51 26.65 -5.05
C CYS A 599 7.97 27.04 -4.83
N SER A 600 8.89 26.64 -5.71
CA SER A 600 10.31 27.04 -5.62
C SER A 600 10.49 28.54 -5.73
N VAL A 601 9.73 29.21 -6.60
CA VAL A 601 9.71 30.67 -6.71
C VAL A 601 9.07 31.29 -5.46
N ALA A 602 7.89 30.82 -5.06
CA ALA A 602 7.18 31.30 -3.88
C ALA A 602 8.03 31.22 -2.60
N VAL A 603 8.72 30.10 -2.39
CA VAL A 603 9.58 29.87 -1.22
C VAL A 603 10.77 30.84 -1.21
N LYS A 604 11.37 31.14 -2.37
CA LYS A 604 12.46 32.14 -2.45
C LYS A 604 11.97 33.54 -2.05
N ILE A 605 10.75 33.90 -2.43
CA ILE A 605 10.13 35.19 -2.08
C ILE A 605 9.79 35.26 -0.57
N LEU A 606 9.26 34.19 0.00
CA LEU A 606 8.78 34.15 1.38
C LEU A 606 9.87 33.83 2.42
N ALA A 607 10.95 33.16 2.01
CA ALA A 607 12.02 32.72 2.90
C ALA A 607 12.65 33.82 3.76
N PRO A 608 12.89 35.05 3.25
CA PRO A 608 13.43 36.15 4.08
C PRO A 608 12.56 36.47 5.29
N LYS A 609 11.23 36.36 5.17
CA LYS A 609 10.27 36.71 6.23
C LYS A 609 9.89 35.53 7.11
N PHE A 610 9.59 34.37 6.50
CA PHE A 610 9.02 33.21 7.22
C PHE A 610 9.96 32.00 7.32
N GLY A 611 11.14 32.06 6.71
CA GLY A 611 12.10 30.96 6.67
C GLY A 611 12.66 30.51 8.02
N ARG A 612 12.50 31.33 9.07
CA ARG A 612 13.00 31.09 10.44
C ARG A 612 11.92 30.68 11.45
N LEU A 613 10.67 30.51 11.03
CA LEU A 613 9.59 30.10 11.95
C LEU A 613 9.78 28.65 12.42
N CYS A 614 9.85 28.42 13.73
CA CYS A 614 10.06 27.08 14.35
C CYS A 614 8.78 26.22 14.40
N TYR A 615 8.88 25.00 14.93
CA TYR A 615 7.77 24.05 15.17
C TYR A 615 6.70 24.52 16.17
N HIS A 616 6.94 25.64 16.86
CA HIS A 616 5.96 26.25 17.75
C HIS A 616 4.71 26.68 16.98
N TYR A 617 4.87 27.06 15.71
CA TYR A 617 3.78 27.39 14.78
C TYR A 617 3.30 26.17 14.01
N SER A 618 2.21 26.32 13.26
CA SER A 618 1.68 25.26 12.39
C SER A 618 2.70 24.86 11.31
N LYS A 619 2.71 23.57 10.94
CA LYS A 619 3.70 23.00 10.01
C LYS A 619 3.09 21.97 9.08
N ALA A 620 3.63 21.92 7.87
CA ALA A 620 3.43 20.86 6.90
C ALA A 620 4.79 20.28 6.51
N MET A 621 4.93 18.96 6.61
CA MET A 621 6.15 18.23 6.31
C MET A 621 5.82 17.15 5.28
N ARG A 622 6.65 17.01 4.25
CA ARG A 622 6.55 15.95 3.24
C ARG A 622 7.88 15.19 3.19
N MET A 623 7.79 13.87 3.15
CA MET A 623 8.89 12.97 2.82
C MET A 623 8.45 12.18 1.59
N ASP A 624 9.25 12.21 0.54
CA ASP A 624 8.91 11.51 -0.69
C ASP A 624 10.12 10.82 -1.32
N TYR A 625 9.81 9.80 -2.13
CA TYR A 625 10.75 9.06 -2.94
C TYR A 625 10.04 8.62 -4.22
N PHE A 626 10.65 8.86 -5.37
CA PHE A 626 10.15 8.36 -6.66
C PHE A 626 11.31 7.84 -7.51
N ASN A 627 11.09 6.71 -8.19
CA ASN A 627 12.08 6.10 -9.06
C ASN A 627 11.54 5.96 -10.49
N ASP A 628 12.22 6.59 -11.44
CA ASP A 628 11.81 6.60 -12.86
C ASP A 628 11.91 5.23 -13.56
N ASN A 629 12.79 4.33 -13.08
CA ASN A 629 12.93 2.99 -13.65
C ASN A 629 11.76 2.09 -13.24
N PHE A 630 11.27 2.25 -12.01
CA PHE A 630 10.10 1.52 -11.52
C PHE A 630 8.79 2.21 -11.88
N LEU A 631 8.80 3.51 -12.23
CA LEU A 631 7.61 4.37 -12.32
C LEU A 631 6.73 4.28 -11.07
N MET A 632 7.40 4.13 -9.93
CA MET A 632 6.78 3.94 -8.63
C MET A 632 7.43 4.87 -7.62
N GLY A 633 6.63 5.30 -6.66
CA GLY A 633 7.10 6.13 -5.58
C GLY A 633 6.08 6.24 -4.46
N THR A 634 6.49 6.86 -3.37
CA THR A 634 5.61 7.13 -2.24
C THR A 634 5.91 8.50 -1.66
N ASP A 635 4.88 9.13 -1.11
CA ASP A 635 5.05 10.25 -0.20
C ASP A 635 4.26 10.05 1.09
N ALA A 636 4.83 10.57 2.17
CA ALA A 636 4.22 10.69 3.47
C ALA A 636 4.21 12.16 3.88
N GLU A 637 3.03 12.68 4.20
CA GLU A 637 2.80 14.05 4.64
C GLU A 637 2.31 14.07 6.08
N VAL A 638 2.86 14.98 6.87
CA VAL A 638 2.43 15.24 8.25
C VAL A 638 2.04 16.72 8.37
N PHE A 639 0.82 16.94 8.82
CA PHE A 639 0.24 18.27 9.02
C PHE A 639 -0.05 18.49 10.50
N MET A 640 0.38 19.64 11.01
CA MET A 640 0.13 20.08 12.37
C MET A 640 -0.54 21.46 12.34
N LEU A 641 -1.84 21.49 12.63
CA LEU A 641 -2.66 22.69 12.62
C LEU A 641 -2.83 23.20 14.05
N LYS A 642 -2.25 24.37 14.35
CA LYS A 642 -2.37 25.05 15.64
C LYS A 642 -3.18 26.34 15.51
N SER A 643 -3.63 26.86 16.64
CA SER A 643 -4.31 28.15 16.75
C SER A 643 -3.54 29.11 17.65
N THR A 644 -3.79 30.41 17.50
CA THR A 644 -3.06 31.50 18.19
C THR A 644 -3.23 31.49 19.72
N THR A 645 -4.22 30.77 20.25
CA THR A 645 -4.60 30.81 21.67
C THR A 645 -4.23 29.55 22.46
N LYS A 646 -3.76 28.48 21.79
CA LYS A 646 -3.60 27.14 22.40
C LYS A 646 -2.29 26.46 21.95
N ILE A 647 -1.57 25.85 22.90
CA ILE A 647 -0.34 25.09 22.63
C ILE A 647 -0.62 23.78 21.89
N LEU A 648 -1.68 23.09 22.29
CA LEU A 648 -2.04 21.80 21.71
C LEU A 648 -2.53 22.03 20.27
N PRO A 649 -2.01 21.29 19.28
CA PRO A 649 -2.55 21.32 17.92
C PRO A 649 -4.06 21.05 17.95
N SER A 650 -4.79 21.83 17.18
CA SER A 650 -6.22 21.62 16.94
C SER A 650 -6.43 20.36 16.10
N GLU A 651 -5.52 20.08 15.16
CA GLU A 651 -5.55 18.85 14.37
C GLU A 651 -4.13 18.39 14.00
N ILE A 652 -3.90 17.08 14.05
CA ILE A 652 -2.71 16.41 13.51
C ILE A 652 -3.20 15.41 12.49
N MET A 653 -2.59 15.43 11.31
CA MET A 653 -2.98 14.59 10.18
C MET A 653 -1.72 13.98 9.57
N MET A 654 -1.78 12.68 9.26
CA MET A 654 -0.75 11.96 8.52
C MET A 654 -1.40 11.35 7.29
N LYS A 655 -0.85 11.63 6.11
CA LYS A 655 -1.37 11.19 4.81
C LYS A 655 -0.26 10.45 4.06
N GLY A 656 -0.54 9.24 3.57
CA GLY A 656 0.33 8.51 2.66
C GLY A 656 -0.22 8.45 1.24
N ARG A 657 0.64 8.52 0.23
CA ARG A 657 0.30 8.25 -1.17
C ARG A 657 1.30 7.29 -1.80
N PHE A 658 0.80 6.51 -2.75
CA PHE A 658 1.57 5.59 -3.57
C PHE A 658 1.34 5.93 -5.03
N TYR A 659 2.43 6.22 -5.74
CA TYR A 659 2.46 6.46 -7.16
C TYR A 659 2.84 5.16 -7.85
N PHE A 660 2.04 4.73 -8.82
CA PHE A 660 2.33 3.54 -9.62
C PHE A 660 1.59 3.63 -10.96
N ILE A 661 2.28 3.32 -12.06
CA ILE A 661 1.67 3.11 -13.39
C ILE A 661 0.72 4.26 -13.79
N GLY A 662 1.24 5.49 -13.79
CA GLY A 662 0.43 6.65 -14.18
C GLY A 662 -0.73 7.00 -13.24
N ARG A 663 -0.80 6.41 -12.05
CA ARG A 663 -1.88 6.61 -11.08
C ARG A 663 -1.35 6.90 -9.68
N ILE A 664 -2.21 7.54 -8.88
CA ILE A 664 -1.98 7.85 -7.48
C ILE A 664 -3.05 7.16 -6.65
N LEU A 665 -2.63 6.21 -5.82
CA LEU A 665 -3.46 5.64 -4.78
C LEU A 665 -3.12 6.31 -3.46
N GLN A 666 -4.14 6.89 -2.84
CA GLN A 666 -4.00 7.37 -1.47
C GLN A 666 -3.98 6.16 -0.53
N LEU A 667 -2.94 6.03 0.29
CA LEU A 667 -2.82 4.93 1.24
C LEU A 667 -3.67 5.24 2.49
N LEU A 668 -3.21 4.81 3.66
CA LEU A 668 -3.82 5.15 4.94
C LEU A 668 -3.59 6.63 5.26
N GLU A 669 -4.66 7.32 5.67
CA GLU A 669 -4.60 8.63 6.30
C GLU A 669 -5.19 8.54 7.69
N LEU A 670 -4.46 9.07 8.67
CA LEU A 670 -4.88 9.11 10.08
C LEU A 670 -4.96 10.55 10.52
N GLY A 671 -6.05 10.93 11.17
CA GLY A 671 -6.20 12.26 11.74
C GLY A 671 -6.75 12.23 13.14
N VAL A 672 -6.21 13.12 13.99
CA VAL A 672 -6.65 13.34 15.36
C VAL A 672 -6.93 14.82 15.55
N ARG A 673 -8.17 15.14 15.90
CA ARG A 673 -8.62 16.50 16.21
C ARG A 673 -8.75 16.65 17.71
N ALA A 674 -8.08 17.65 18.29
CA ALA A 674 -8.27 18.01 19.68
C ALA A 674 -9.42 19.01 19.81
N GLU A 675 -10.50 18.58 20.45
CA GLU A 675 -11.70 19.39 20.67
C GLU A 675 -11.71 19.95 22.09
N GLY A 676 -12.37 19.30 23.04
CA GLY A 676 -12.46 19.77 24.42
C GLY A 676 -11.13 19.78 25.17
N ILE A 677 -10.20 18.86 24.86
CA ILE A 677 -8.96 18.72 25.64
C ILE A 677 -8.03 19.94 25.51
N LYS A 678 -8.15 20.74 24.44
CA LYS A 678 -7.40 21.99 24.27
C LYS A 678 -7.80 23.05 25.31
N GLU A 679 -8.98 22.93 25.93
CA GLU A 679 -9.42 23.87 26.97
C GLU A 679 -8.56 23.75 28.24
N LEU A 680 -8.03 22.56 28.54
CA LEU A 680 -7.11 22.33 29.66
C LEU A 680 -5.77 23.04 29.51
N PHE A 681 -5.32 23.22 28.27
CA PHE A 681 -4.03 23.82 27.98
C PHE A 681 -4.21 25.31 27.67
N GLY A 682 -3.50 26.15 28.42
CA GLY A 682 -3.44 27.60 28.17
C GLY A 682 -2.51 27.96 27.00
N THR A 683 -2.11 29.23 26.94
CA THR A 683 -1.06 29.72 26.02
C THR A 683 0.35 29.24 26.40
N HIS A 684 0.53 28.85 27.66
CA HIS A 684 1.76 28.25 28.19
C HIS A 684 1.42 27.07 29.12
N ILE A 685 2.27 26.04 29.14
CA ILE A 685 2.22 24.98 30.16
C ILE A 685 3.33 25.32 31.18
N PRO A 686 2.99 25.64 32.43
CA PRO A 686 3.97 25.98 33.46
C PRO A 686 4.99 24.85 33.64
N GLY A 687 6.27 25.13 33.38
CA GLY A 687 7.37 24.15 33.49
C GLY A 687 7.70 23.36 32.21
N LEU A 688 6.97 23.58 31.11
CA LEU A 688 7.27 22.99 29.80
C LEU A 688 8.41 23.76 29.10
N LYS A 689 9.56 23.12 28.93
CA LYS A 689 10.79 23.66 28.34
C LYS A 689 10.93 23.36 26.84
N GLY A 690 10.07 22.52 26.25
CA GLY A 690 10.03 22.23 24.81
C GLY A 690 11.09 21.25 24.29
N ASP A 691 11.70 20.43 25.15
CA ASP A 691 12.61 19.34 24.73
C ASP A 691 12.00 17.95 24.90
N LEU A 692 10.70 17.87 25.18
CA LEU A 692 10.02 16.60 25.46
C LEU A 692 10.63 15.90 26.69
N SER A 693 11.09 16.69 27.68
CA SER A 693 11.66 16.14 28.91
C SER A 693 10.65 15.46 29.85
N PHE A 694 11.15 14.77 30.88
CA PHE A 694 10.34 14.27 31.98
C PHE A 694 9.66 15.43 32.70
N SER A 695 10.38 16.53 32.94
CA SER A 695 9.78 17.75 33.49
C SER A 695 8.69 18.30 32.58
N ASP A 696 8.88 18.27 31.26
CA ASP A 696 7.84 18.65 30.29
C ASP A 696 6.64 17.70 30.36
N PHE A 697 6.88 16.39 30.44
CA PHE A 697 5.84 15.38 30.60
C PHE A 697 5.11 15.51 31.93
N GLN A 698 5.80 15.79 33.03
CA GLN A 698 5.21 15.99 34.34
C GLN A 698 4.39 17.28 34.39
N ALA A 699 4.86 18.33 33.71
CA ALA A 699 4.11 19.57 33.50
C ALA A 699 2.86 19.34 32.61
N ILE A 700 2.94 18.47 31.60
CA ILE A 700 1.76 18.06 30.81
C ILE A 700 0.80 17.23 31.67
N VAL A 701 1.30 16.25 32.43
CA VAL A 701 0.47 15.39 33.29
C VAL A 701 -0.17 16.19 34.42
N SER A 702 0.51 17.17 35.02
CA SER A 702 -0.09 18.02 36.05
C SER A 702 -1.23 18.88 35.51
N VAL A 703 -1.16 19.32 34.26
CA VAL A 703 -2.30 19.99 33.60
C VAL A 703 -3.43 18.99 33.31
N LEU A 704 -3.10 17.78 32.85
CA LEU A 704 -4.08 16.71 32.61
C LEU A 704 -4.76 16.21 33.89
N GLN A 705 -4.20 16.44 35.08
CA GLN A 705 -4.87 16.12 36.35
C GLN A 705 -6.14 16.95 36.58
N ASN A 706 -6.26 18.13 35.96
CA ASN A 706 -7.45 18.99 36.05
C ASN A 706 -8.52 18.68 34.99
N TRP A 707 -8.45 17.53 34.30
CA TRP A 707 -9.39 17.15 33.23
C TRP A 707 -10.85 17.03 33.68
N GLU A 708 -11.11 16.89 34.98
CA GLU A 708 -12.46 16.88 35.56
C GLU A 708 -13.24 18.18 35.29
N VAL A 709 -12.55 19.28 35.01
CA VAL A 709 -13.16 20.59 34.68
C VAL A 709 -13.81 20.61 33.29
N LEU A 710 -13.51 19.65 32.41
CA LEU A 710 -14.05 19.65 31.04
C LEU A 710 -15.54 19.29 30.98
N PRO A 711 -16.31 19.90 30.06
CA PRO A 711 -17.73 19.60 29.85
C PRO A 711 -17.95 18.14 29.42
N GLU A 712 -19.07 17.54 29.86
CA GLU A 712 -19.38 16.13 29.56
C GLU A 712 -19.90 15.90 28.13
N ASP A 713 -20.62 16.89 27.59
CA ASP A 713 -21.35 16.77 26.32
C ASP A 713 -20.50 17.06 25.08
N LYS A 714 -19.27 17.54 25.26
CA LYS A 714 -18.32 17.79 24.16
C LYS A 714 -17.29 16.66 24.06
N PRO A 715 -16.94 16.20 22.85
CA PRO A 715 -15.85 15.25 22.69
C PRO A 715 -14.52 15.90 23.09
N LEU A 716 -13.65 15.10 23.69
CA LEU A 716 -12.31 15.51 24.08
C LEU A 716 -11.39 15.58 22.86
N PHE A 717 -11.48 14.55 22.03
CA PHE A 717 -10.82 14.44 20.74
C PHE A 717 -11.62 13.54 19.81
N SER A 718 -11.41 13.74 18.52
CA SER A 718 -12.08 13.01 17.44
C SER A 718 -11.00 12.36 16.57
N VAL A 719 -11.18 11.09 16.23
CA VAL A 719 -10.23 10.31 15.44
C VAL A 719 -10.90 9.89 14.15
N TYR A 720 -10.19 9.99 13.03
CA TYR A 720 -10.65 9.46 11.76
C TYR A 720 -9.55 8.69 11.04
N SER A 721 -9.97 7.74 10.22
CA SER A 721 -9.09 6.97 9.33
C SER A 721 -9.68 6.94 7.92
N ARG A 722 -8.83 7.19 6.93
CA ARG A 722 -9.19 7.09 5.50
C ARG A 722 -8.29 6.08 4.80
N ALA A 723 -8.87 5.29 3.91
CA ALA A 723 -8.15 4.37 3.03
C ALA A 723 -8.54 4.71 1.59
N SER A 724 -7.58 4.78 0.66
CA SER A 724 -7.87 5.13 -0.75
C SER A 724 -8.58 6.47 -0.91
N GLY A 725 -8.31 7.41 0.02
CA GLY A 725 -8.93 8.74 0.08
C GLY A 725 -10.35 8.76 0.66
N GLN A 726 -10.93 7.59 0.93
CA GLN A 726 -12.27 7.38 1.48
C GLN A 726 -12.21 7.22 3.00
N GLU A 727 -13.01 7.98 3.73
CA GLU A 727 -13.13 7.86 5.18
C GLU A 727 -13.99 6.64 5.54
N TRP A 728 -13.42 5.67 6.25
CA TRP A 728 -14.11 4.42 6.61
C TRP A 728 -14.40 4.30 8.11
N LEU A 729 -13.67 5.07 8.93
CA LEU A 729 -13.84 5.12 10.37
C LEU A 729 -13.77 6.56 10.87
N PHE A 730 -14.73 6.91 11.71
CA PHE A 730 -14.79 8.15 12.46
C PHE A 730 -15.28 7.87 13.87
N ALA A 731 -14.63 8.42 14.90
CA ALA A 731 -15.06 8.22 16.28
C ALA A 731 -14.77 9.43 17.16
N ASP A 732 -15.73 9.76 18.03
CA ASP A 732 -15.63 10.79 19.05
C ASP A 732 -15.33 10.18 20.41
N VAL A 733 -14.27 10.65 21.07
CA VAL A 733 -13.93 10.20 22.42
C VAL A 733 -14.41 11.21 23.44
N HIS A 734 -15.42 10.83 24.22
CA HIS A 734 -16.05 11.66 25.23
C HIS A 734 -15.44 11.46 26.62
N LYS A 735 -15.63 12.45 27.50
CA LYS A 735 -15.21 12.38 28.90
C LYS A 735 -15.79 11.17 29.63
N LYS A 736 -17.07 10.86 29.42
CA LYS A 736 -17.76 9.70 30.03
C LYS A 736 -17.10 8.39 29.69
N PHE A 737 -16.64 8.20 28.46
CA PHE A 737 -15.92 7.00 28.04
C PHE A 737 -14.61 6.86 28.82
N ILE A 738 -13.79 7.91 28.87
CA ILE A 738 -12.53 7.91 29.64
C ILE A 738 -12.78 7.71 31.13
N GLN A 739 -13.79 8.36 31.72
CA GLN A 739 -14.18 8.15 33.11
C GLN A 739 -14.61 6.71 33.38
N SER A 740 -15.37 6.10 32.47
CA SER A 740 -15.77 4.70 32.57
C SER A 740 -14.55 3.79 32.56
N VAL A 741 -13.59 4.04 31.66
CA VAL A 741 -12.33 3.27 31.59
C VAL A 741 -11.52 3.46 32.87
N ILE A 742 -11.29 4.70 33.31
CA ILE A 742 -10.52 5.01 34.53
C ILE A 742 -11.18 4.42 35.79
N LYS A 743 -12.51 4.53 35.93
CA LYS A 743 -13.24 3.93 37.03
C LYS A 743 -13.14 2.40 36.99
N ALA A 744 -13.23 1.80 35.80
CA ALA A 744 -13.13 0.36 35.65
C ALA A 744 -11.74 -0.19 36.04
N VAL A 745 -10.65 0.54 35.75
CA VAL A 745 -9.27 0.13 36.11
C VAL A 745 -8.76 0.72 37.43
N SER A 746 -9.59 1.46 38.17
CA SER A 746 -9.18 2.14 39.41
C SER A 746 -8.77 1.12 40.48
N PRO A 747 -7.72 1.41 41.29
CA PRO A 747 -7.38 0.58 42.46
C PRO A 747 -8.53 0.43 43.48
N SER A 748 -9.48 1.36 43.50
CA SER A 748 -10.66 1.31 44.36
C SER A 748 -11.87 0.60 43.75
N ALA A 749 -11.78 0.14 42.49
CA ALA A 749 -12.89 -0.50 41.80
C ALA A 749 -13.16 -1.89 42.38
N GLY A 750 -14.43 -2.18 42.68
CA GLY A 750 -14.87 -3.47 43.23
C GLY A 750 -15.39 -4.44 42.18
N LYS A 751 -16.22 -5.40 42.62
CA LYS A 751 -16.78 -6.48 41.80
C LYS A 751 -17.70 -6.00 40.68
N GLU A 752 -18.26 -4.80 40.82
CA GLU A 752 -19.08 -4.13 39.81
C GLU A 752 -18.30 -3.66 38.57
N SER A 753 -16.95 -3.67 38.62
CA SER A 753 -16.12 -3.30 37.48
C SER A 753 -16.11 -4.38 36.39
N PRO A 754 -16.23 -4.01 35.10
CA PRO A 754 -16.06 -4.98 34.00
C PRO A 754 -14.65 -5.60 33.97
N VAL A 755 -13.63 -4.91 34.50
CA VAL A 755 -12.26 -5.42 34.62
C VAL A 755 -12.18 -6.54 35.65
N TRP A 756 -13.00 -6.49 36.71
CA TRP A 756 -13.08 -7.57 37.68
C TRP A 756 -13.54 -8.87 37.01
N GLY A 757 -14.62 -8.82 36.23
CA GLY A 757 -15.10 -9.98 35.46
C GLY A 757 -14.07 -10.49 34.44
N MET A 758 -13.30 -9.61 33.82
CA MET A 758 -12.17 -10.01 32.94
C MET A 758 -11.08 -10.76 33.71
N ILE A 759 -10.72 -10.30 34.91
CA ILE A 759 -9.72 -10.97 35.76
C ILE A 759 -10.24 -12.32 36.24
N GLU A 760 -11.50 -12.43 36.66
CA GLU A 760 -12.10 -13.70 37.04
C GLU A 760 -12.12 -14.69 35.86
N ASN A 761 -12.42 -14.21 34.66
CA ASN A 761 -12.37 -15.04 33.44
C ASN A 761 -10.93 -15.45 33.10
N LEU A 762 -9.95 -14.55 33.25
CA LEU A 762 -8.54 -14.88 33.12
C LEU A 762 -8.08 -15.90 34.18
N GLN A 763 -8.61 -15.83 35.40
CA GLN A 763 -8.31 -16.82 36.46
C GLN A 763 -8.90 -18.20 36.16
N LYS A 764 -10.10 -18.25 35.56
CA LYS A 764 -10.72 -19.49 35.07
C LYS A 764 -9.98 -20.06 33.84
N GLY A 765 -9.28 -19.20 33.10
CA GLY A 765 -8.64 -19.50 31.83
C GLY A 765 -9.52 -19.05 30.66
N ILE A 766 -8.96 -18.22 29.79
CA ILE A 766 -9.61 -17.75 28.57
C ILE A 766 -8.96 -18.39 27.34
N SER A 767 -9.78 -18.78 26.38
CA SER A 767 -9.37 -19.17 25.03
C SER A 767 -10.13 -18.29 24.06
N TRP A 768 -9.40 -17.54 23.23
CA TRP A 768 -9.98 -16.64 22.23
C TRP A 768 -9.31 -16.87 20.89
N HIS A 769 -10.11 -17.07 19.85
CA HIS A 769 -9.64 -17.27 18.49
C HIS A 769 -10.44 -16.37 17.54
N ARG A 770 -9.74 -15.70 16.62
CA ARG A 770 -10.37 -14.89 15.58
C ARG A 770 -9.58 -14.94 14.29
N THR A 771 -10.28 -15.19 13.20
CA THR A 771 -9.79 -15.17 11.83
C THR A 771 -10.51 -14.09 11.04
N LYS A 772 -9.84 -13.55 10.01
CA LYS A 772 -10.43 -12.66 9.03
C LYS A 772 -9.77 -12.83 7.68
N ALA A 773 -10.56 -13.25 6.69
CA ALA A 773 -10.15 -13.29 5.29
C ALA A 773 -10.59 -11.99 4.59
N LEU A 774 -9.74 -11.45 3.74
CA LEU A 774 -10.00 -10.21 3.04
C LEU A 774 -9.31 -10.18 1.68
N LEU A 775 -10.09 -10.05 0.60
CA LEU A 775 -9.59 -9.67 -0.71
C LEU A 775 -9.35 -8.15 -0.70
N MET A 776 -8.12 -7.73 -0.46
CA MET A 776 -7.75 -6.31 -0.30
C MET A 776 -7.91 -5.52 -1.59
N PHE A 777 -7.59 -6.12 -2.74
CA PHE A 777 -7.89 -5.55 -4.05
C PHE A 777 -7.96 -6.62 -5.14
N GLU A 778 -8.96 -6.49 -6.01
CA GLU A 778 -9.07 -7.11 -7.33
C GLU A 778 -9.01 -5.99 -8.36
N THR A 779 -7.89 -5.86 -9.08
CA THR A 779 -7.73 -4.86 -10.15
C THR A 779 -7.62 -5.58 -11.48
N ARG A 780 -8.40 -5.16 -12.47
CA ARG A 780 -8.47 -5.83 -13.77
C ARG A 780 -8.49 -4.81 -14.89
N TYR A 781 -7.70 -5.03 -15.92
CA TYR A 781 -7.72 -4.27 -17.16
C TYR A 781 -7.99 -5.24 -18.30
N PHE A 782 -9.00 -4.93 -19.11
CA PHE A 782 -9.38 -5.71 -20.26
C PHE A 782 -9.17 -4.90 -21.53
N GLN A 783 -8.68 -5.54 -22.58
CA GLN A 783 -8.55 -4.95 -23.90
C GLN A 783 -8.88 -5.98 -24.98
N ALA A 784 -9.63 -5.56 -26.00
CA ALA A 784 -9.96 -6.42 -27.13
C ALA A 784 -8.72 -6.76 -27.97
N THR A 785 -8.61 -8.02 -28.41
CA THR A 785 -7.64 -8.46 -29.42
C THR A 785 -8.31 -8.66 -30.78
N SER A 786 -7.51 -8.65 -31.84
CA SER A 786 -7.94 -8.87 -33.23
C SER A 786 -8.51 -10.27 -33.48
N LEU A 787 -8.22 -11.26 -32.63
CA LEU A 787 -8.82 -12.61 -32.70
C LEU A 787 -10.24 -12.68 -32.12
N GLY A 788 -10.69 -11.64 -31.41
CA GLY A 788 -11.94 -11.73 -30.66
C GLY A 788 -11.80 -12.34 -29.27
N PHE A 789 -10.58 -12.42 -28.73
CA PHE A 789 -10.33 -12.77 -27.34
C PHE A 789 -10.00 -11.53 -26.49
N PRO A 790 -10.39 -11.48 -25.21
CA PRO A 790 -10.01 -10.39 -24.33
C PRO A 790 -8.62 -10.64 -23.75
N LEU A 791 -7.70 -9.70 -23.95
CA LEU A 791 -6.47 -9.61 -23.16
C LEU A 791 -6.82 -9.05 -21.77
N GLU A 792 -6.38 -9.74 -20.73
CA GLU A 792 -6.62 -9.37 -19.34
C GLU A 792 -5.29 -9.20 -18.59
N ILE A 793 -5.19 -8.08 -17.85
CA ILE A 793 -4.15 -7.83 -16.86
C ILE A 793 -4.84 -7.75 -15.51
N SER A 794 -4.52 -8.67 -14.62
CA SER A 794 -5.21 -8.77 -13.33
C SER A 794 -4.27 -8.90 -12.17
N LYS A 795 -4.63 -8.26 -11.06
CA LYS A 795 -3.89 -8.34 -9.80
C LYS A 795 -4.88 -8.66 -8.69
N TYR A 796 -4.58 -9.71 -7.95
CA TYR A 796 -5.35 -10.14 -6.79
C TYR A 796 -4.42 -10.10 -5.59
N PHE A 797 -4.84 -9.44 -4.53
CA PHE A 797 -4.13 -9.43 -3.25
C PHE A 797 -5.08 -9.81 -2.14
N GLU A 798 -4.82 -10.97 -1.56
CA GLU A 798 -5.61 -11.55 -0.51
C GLU A 798 -4.81 -11.65 0.78
N THR A 799 -5.49 -11.50 1.90
CA THR A 799 -4.92 -11.76 3.22
C THR A 799 -5.84 -12.61 4.07
N VAL A 800 -5.28 -13.64 4.71
CA VAL A 800 -5.92 -14.40 5.78
C VAL A 800 -5.18 -14.07 7.06
N ASN A 801 -5.89 -13.47 8.01
CA ASN A 801 -5.34 -13.06 9.31
C ASN A 801 -5.92 -13.97 10.39
N GLY A 802 -5.10 -14.34 11.38
CA GLY A 802 -5.48 -15.27 12.44
C GLY A 802 -4.80 -14.91 13.75
N ILE A 803 -5.58 -14.82 14.82
CA ILE A 803 -5.10 -14.57 16.16
C ILE A 803 -5.74 -15.59 17.11
N THR A 804 -4.89 -16.29 17.86
CA THR A 804 -5.30 -17.24 18.90
C THR A 804 -4.59 -16.85 20.20
N VAL A 805 -5.35 -16.72 21.28
CA VAL A 805 -4.83 -16.36 22.60
C VAL A 805 -5.45 -17.30 23.62
N ASN A 806 -4.61 -18.09 24.29
CA ASN A 806 -4.98 -18.75 25.53
C ASN A 806 -4.20 -18.13 26.67
N ALA A 807 -4.91 -17.71 27.72
CA ALA A 807 -4.28 -17.08 28.87
C ALA A 807 -4.94 -17.53 30.17
N LYS A 808 -4.13 -17.78 31.19
CA LYS A 808 -4.59 -18.11 32.53
C LYS A 808 -3.78 -17.34 33.55
N ALA A 809 -4.47 -16.63 34.45
CA ALA A 809 -3.84 -15.86 35.51
C ALA A 809 -4.02 -16.53 36.88
N GLY A 810 -2.98 -16.53 37.70
CA GLY A 810 -3.05 -16.78 39.14
C GLY A 810 -2.78 -15.48 39.89
N VAL A 811 -3.49 -15.24 40.99
CA VAL A 811 -3.28 -14.06 41.84
C VAL A 811 -3.19 -14.53 43.29
N ASN A 812 -2.08 -14.22 43.96
CA ASN A 812 -1.84 -14.63 45.34
C ASN A 812 -1.34 -13.45 46.22
N PRO A 813 -2.04 -13.08 47.31
CA PRO A 813 -3.37 -13.57 47.71
C PRO A 813 -4.46 -13.16 46.72
N PRO A 814 -5.57 -13.92 46.60
CA PRO A 814 -6.65 -13.62 45.68
C PRO A 814 -7.35 -12.31 46.03
N ILE A 815 -7.80 -11.60 45.00
CA ILE A 815 -8.55 -10.36 45.16
C ILE A 815 -9.92 -10.64 45.79
N THR A 816 -10.30 -9.84 46.79
CA THR A 816 -11.54 -10.03 47.57
C THR A 816 -12.48 -8.84 47.51
N GLU A 817 -11.94 -7.62 47.51
CA GLU A 817 -12.73 -6.38 47.62
C GLU A 817 -12.48 -5.40 46.48
N HIS A 818 -11.23 -5.00 46.21
CA HIS A 818 -10.92 -3.96 45.22
C HIS A 818 -9.65 -4.27 44.40
N LEU A 819 -9.59 -3.79 43.15
CA LEU A 819 -8.51 -4.08 42.20
C LEU A 819 -7.12 -3.66 42.68
N GLY A 820 -7.03 -2.70 43.59
CA GLY A 820 -5.77 -2.22 44.17
C GLY A 820 -4.99 -3.31 44.92
N GLN A 821 -5.65 -4.38 45.37
CA GLN A 821 -4.99 -5.56 45.95
C GLN A 821 -4.00 -6.21 44.96
N LEU A 822 -4.21 -6.06 43.64
CA LEU A 822 -3.26 -6.53 42.60
C LEU A 822 -1.88 -5.85 42.67
N LEU A 823 -1.79 -4.62 43.20
CA LEU A 823 -0.52 -3.92 43.35
C LEU A 823 0.34 -4.52 44.48
N THR A 824 -0.28 -5.31 45.36
CA THR A 824 0.37 -5.96 46.50
C THR A 824 0.44 -7.48 46.36
N SER A 825 -0.32 -8.07 45.44
CA SER A 825 -0.33 -9.50 45.15
C SER A 825 0.73 -9.88 44.12
N GLU A 826 1.18 -11.14 44.18
CA GLU A 826 1.93 -11.78 43.12
C GLU A 826 0.94 -12.26 42.04
N ILE A 827 1.19 -11.85 40.79
CA ILE A 827 0.39 -12.24 39.64
C ILE A 827 1.21 -13.21 38.81
N SER A 828 0.76 -14.47 38.70
CA SER A 828 1.28 -15.40 37.70
C SER A 828 0.40 -15.36 36.47
N LEU A 829 0.99 -15.41 35.28
CA LEU A 829 0.25 -15.42 34.01
C LEU A 829 0.89 -16.46 33.10
N GLU A 830 0.15 -17.49 32.77
CA GLU A 830 0.51 -18.46 31.73
C GLU A 830 -0.18 -18.06 30.44
N THR A 831 0.59 -17.90 29.37
CA THR A 831 0.04 -17.59 28.05
C THR A 831 0.60 -18.55 27.00
N ASP A 832 -0.27 -18.97 26.09
CA ASP A 832 0.13 -19.47 24.79
C ASP A 832 -0.75 -18.86 23.70
N GLY A 833 -0.23 -18.79 22.49
CA GLY A 833 -0.98 -18.21 21.41
C GLY A 833 -0.22 -18.11 20.12
N PHE A 834 -0.89 -17.52 19.15
CA PHE A 834 -0.44 -17.37 17.79
C PHE A 834 -0.99 -16.07 17.20
N VAL A 835 -0.12 -15.32 16.54
CA VAL A 835 -0.49 -14.25 15.63
C VAL A 835 0.10 -14.61 14.29
N GLY A 836 -0.73 -14.65 13.26
CA GLY A 836 -0.25 -14.86 11.91
C GLY A 836 -1.09 -14.14 10.87
N LEU A 837 -0.46 -13.89 9.74
CA LEU A 837 -1.12 -13.44 8.53
C LEU A 837 -0.46 -14.13 7.34
N THR A 838 -1.27 -14.49 6.36
CA THR A 838 -0.81 -15.05 5.10
C THR A 838 -1.30 -14.16 3.99
N GLN A 839 -0.36 -13.62 3.22
CA GLN A 839 -0.65 -12.77 2.08
C GLN A 839 -0.41 -13.55 0.81
N ASP A 840 -1.43 -13.62 -0.04
CA ASP A 840 -1.36 -14.22 -1.35
C ASP A 840 -1.51 -13.12 -2.42
N PHE A 841 -0.52 -13.03 -3.31
CA PHE A 841 -0.47 -12.04 -4.37
C PHE A 841 -0.30 -12.71 -5.73
N TRP A 842 -1.25 -12.46 -6.62
CA TRP A 842 -1.20 -12.97 -7.99
C TRP A 842 -1.24 -11.84 -9.00
N VAL A 843 -0.46 -11.98 -10.06
CA VAL A 843 -0.55 -11.13 -11.26
C VAL A 843 -0.70 -12.01 -12.48
N PHE A 844 -1.78 -11.82 -13.24
CA PHE A 844 -2.04 -12.52 -14.49
C PHE A 844 -1.91 -11.54 -15.67
N TYR A 845 -1.25 -11.99 -16.73
CA TYR A 845 -1.17 -11.32 -18.02
C TYR A 845 -1.44 -12.33 -19.14
N GLY A 846 -2.58 -12.22 -19.83
CA GLY A 846 -2.91 -13.16 -20.90
C GLY A 846 -4.37 -13.13 -21.33
N ILE A 847 -4.82 -14.16 -22.03
CA ILE A 847 -6.21 -14.34 -22.45
C ILE A 847 -7.00 -15.03 -21.34
N ASN A 848 -8.14 -14.47 -20.96
CA ASN A 848 -9.06 -15.07 -20.00
C ASN A 848 -10.49 -15.09 -20.55
N THR A 849 -11.07 -16.27 -20.67
CA THR A 849 -12.46 -16.48 -21.11
C THR A 849 -13.15 -17.52 -20.22
N GLU A 850 -14.46 -17.66 -20.35
CA GLU A 850 -15.23 -18.75 -19.70
C GLU A 850 -14.82 -20.16 -20.20
N LEU A 851 -14.16 -20.23 -21.36
CA LEU A 851 -13.83 -21.45 -22.08
C LEU A 851 -12.40 -21.92 -21.77
N PHE A 852 -11.44 -20.99 -21.79
CA PHE A 852 -10.03 -21.25 -21.51
C PHE A 852 -9.30 -20.00 -20.99
N GLN A 853 -8.16 -20.24 -20.36
CA GLN A 853 -7.18 -19.25 -19.90
C GLN A 853 -5.80 -19.62 -20.43
N CYS A 854 -5.08 -18.67 -21.01
CA CYS A 854 -3.66 -18.83 -21.34
C CYS A 854 -2.89 -17.54 -21.07
N GLY A 855 -1.75 -17.61 -20.38
CA GLY A 855 -0.98 -16.42 -20.06
C GLY A 855 0.28 -16.66 -19.22
N ALA A 856 0.83 -15.55 -18.72
CA ALA A 856 1.85 -15.56 -17.68
C ALA A 856 1.22 -15.22 -16.32
N GLU A 857 1.55 -16.00 -15.30
CA GLU A 857 1.06 -15.81 -13.93
C GLU A 857 2.24 -15.69 -12.95
N LEU A 858 2.34 -14.56 -12.26
CA LEU A 858 3.16 -14.41 -11.06
C LEU A 858 2.35 -14.88 -9.85
N LYS A 859 2.91 -15.79 -9.08
CA LYS A 859 2.34 -16.25 -7.81
C LYS A 859 3.32 -15.97 -6.68
N SER A 860 2.88 -15.20 -5.68
CA SER A 860 3.67 -14.89 -4.48
C SER A 860 2.87 -15.16 -3.21
N LYS A 861 3.50 -15.82 -2.25
CA LYS A 861 2.93 -16.19 -0.95
C LYS A 861 3.88 -15.72 0.16
N ILE A 862 3.32 -14.96 1.11
CA ILE A 862 4.06 -14.31 2.20
C ILE A 862 3.37 -14.64 3.53
N PRO A 863 3.67 -15.80 4.14
CA PRO A 863 3.21 -16.11 5.49
C PRO A 863 4.09 -15.41 6.53
N VAL A 864 3.44 -14.90 7.58
CA VAL A 864 4.06 -14.42 8.81
C VAL A 864 3.40 -15.17 9.95
N ALA A 865 4.20 -15.81 10.80
CA ALA A 865 3.73 -16.67 11.87
C ALA A 865 4.55 -16.40 13.14
N ILE A 866 3.90 -15.90 14.17
CA ILE A 866 4.51 -15.59 15.46
C ILE A 866 3.77 -16.38 16.55
N PRO A 867 4.17 -17.64 16.81
CA PRO A 867 3.71 -18.36 17.98
C PRO A 867 4.41 -17.81 19.23
N TRP A 868 3.70 -17.73 20.35
CA TRP A 868 4.30 -17.45 21.66
C TRP A 868 3.82 -18.43 22.71
N LYS A 869 4.69 -18.68 23.67
CA LYS A 869 4.36 -19.38 24.91
C LYS A 869 5.30 -18.89 25.99
N PHE A 870 4.76 -18.29 27.05
CA PHE A 870 5.56 -17.84 28.18
C PHE A 870 4.73 -17.82 29.46
N ALA A 871 5.42 -17.98 30.59
CA ALA A 871 4.87 -17.73 31.91
C ALA A 871 5.48 -16.44 32.45
N ALA A 872 4.66 -15.52 32.93
CA ALA A 872 5.10 -14.31 33.60
C ALA A 872 4.79 -14.39 35.10
N LYS A 873 5.70 -13.89 35.94
CA LYS A 873 5.39 -13.56 37.33
C LYS A 873 5.67 -12.09 37.58
N ILE A 874 4.65 -11.39 38.08
CA ILE A 874 4.69 -9.95 38.28
C ILE A 874 4.45 -9.69 39.76
N ASN A 875 5.48 -9.19 40.44
CA ASN A 875 5.40 -8.71 41.81
C ASN A 875 5.59 -7.18 41.80
N VAL A 876 4.47 -6.46 41.78
CA VAL A 876 4.48 -5.00 41.69
C VAL A 876 5.09 -4.35 42.94
N ARG A 877 4.90 -4.97 44.12
CA ARG A 877 5.44 -4.49 45.40
C ARG A 877 6.96 -4.52 45.41
N GLU A 878 7.54 -5.60 44.92
CA GLU A 878 8.99 -5.80 44.83
C GLU A 878 9.60 -5.17 43.58
N LYS A 879 8.77 -4.62 42.67
CA LYS A 879 9.16 -4.13 41.34
C LYS A 879 9.93 -5.21 40.56
N LYS A 880 9.53 -6.47 40.75
CA LYS A 880 10.14 -7.65 40.16
C LYS A 880 9.24 -8.22 39.08
N PHE A 881 9.77 -8.35 37.87
CA PHE A 881 9.08 -8.89 36.71
C PHE A 881 9.90 -10.06 36.17
N GLU A 882 9.30 -11.24 36.14
CA GLU A 882 9.91 -12.46 35.66
C GLU A 882 9.15 -12.94 34.42
N LEU A 883 9.88 -13.34 33.38
CA LEU A 883 9.35 -13.91 32.15
C LEU A 883 10.10 -15.20 31.84
N ASP A 884 9.40 -16.33 31.90
CA ASP A 884 9.91 -17.66 31.61
C ASP A 884 9.42 -18.11 30.23
N PHE A 885 10.36 -18.32 29.31
CA PHE A 885 10.10 -18.94 28.01
C PHE A 885 10.54 -20.42 28.03
N PRO A 886 9.77 -21.32 27.39
CA PRO A 886 10.22 -22.69 27.18
C PRO A 886 11.42 -22.71 26.21
N PRO A 887 12.27 -23.75 26.25
CA PRO A 887 13.40 -23.90 25.36
C PRO A 887 12.91 -24.08 23.92
N CYS A 888 13.69 -23.56 22.98
CA CYS A 888 13.43 -23.75 21.55
C CYS A 888 13.71 -25.22 21.18
N LYS A 889 12.65 -26.01 20.99
CA LYS A 889 12.76 -27.44 20.60
C LYS A 889 12.57 -27.66 19.11
N ASN A 890 11.73 -26.85 18.48
CA ASN A 890 11.33 -27.01 17.08
C ASN A 890 11.71 -25.75 16.30
N GLU A 891 12.06 -25.96 15.04
CA GLU A 891 12.19 -24.86 14.07
C GLU A 891 10.80 -24.29 13.76
N PHE A 892 10.69 -22.97 13.68
CA PHE A 892 9.51 -22.29 13.15
C PHE A 892 9.90 -21.07 12.32
N GLU A 893 9.15 -20.82 11.26
CA GLU A 893 9.36 -19.67 10.37
C GLU A 893 8.63 -18.44 10.92
N ILE A 894 9.35 -17.32 11.08
CA ILE A 894 8.75 -16.02 11.47
C ILE A 894 8.06 -15.40 10.27
N PHE A 895 8.77 -15.36 9.15
CA PHE A 895 8.21 -14.95 7.87
C PHE A 895 8.94 -15.66 6.74
N SER A 896 8.24 -15.92 5.64
CA SER A 896 8.85 -16.30 4.38
C SER A 896 8.19 -15.58 3.21
N VAL A 897 8.92 -15.49 2.09
CA VAL A 897 8.44 -14.94 0.82
C VAL A 897 8.80 -15.97 -0.22
N THR A 898 7.79 -16.61 -0.81
CA THR A 898 7.96 -17.49 -1.97
C THR A 898 7.28 -16.84 -3.16
N SER A 899 7.99 -16.71 -4.28
CA SER A 899 7.47 -16.10 -5.50
C SER A 899 8.03 -16.77 -6.74
N ASP A 900 7.21 -17.03 -7.75
CA ASP A 900 7.65 -17.55 -9.04
C ASP A 900 6.70 -17.13 -10.17
N VAL A 901 7.17 -17.20 -11.42
CA VAL A 901 6.42 -16.82 -12.63
C VAL A 901 6.22 -18.06 -13.48
N TYR A 902 5.01 -18.27 -13.96
CA TYR A 902 4.61 -19.46 -14.70
C TYR A 902 3.96 -19.09 -16.04
N ALA A 903 4.17 -19.93 -17.05
CA ALA A 903 3.30 -20.01 -18.21
C ALA A 903 2.11 -20.94 -17.87
N VAL A 904 0.88 -20.44 -18.02
CA VAL A 904 -0.34 -21.16 -17.62
C VAL A 904 -1.25 -21.42 -18.82
N SER A 905 -1.86 -22.60 -18.88
CA SER A 905 -2.92 -22.96 -19.81
C SER A 905 -3.98 -23.78 -19.07
N ARG A 906 -5.24 -23.37 -19.13
CA ARG A 906 -6.36 -24.02 -18.45
C ARG A 906 -7.57 -24.02 -19.38
N ASN A 907 -8.37 -25.09 -19.36
CA ASN A 907 -9.63 -25.14 -20.09
C ASN A 907 -10.77 -25.67 -19.21
N THR A 908 -11.99 -25.25 -19.54
CA THR A 908 -13.20 -25.52 -18.73
C THR A 908 -13.69 -26.97 -18.83
N GLU A 909 -13.34 -27.67 -19.92
CA GLU A 909 -13.73 -29.06 -20.16
C GLU A 909 -12.83 -30.07 -19.43
N GLU A 910 -11.62 -29.66 -19.08
CA GLU A 910 -10.59 -30.46 -18.41
C GLU A 910 -9.86 -29.64 -17.33
N PRO A 911 -10.60 -29.11 -16.33
CA PRO A 911 -10.03 -28.22 -15.31
C PRO A 911 -8.93 -28.89 -14.47
N ASP A 912 -9.00 -30.21 -14.29
CA ASP A 912 -7.99 -31.00 -13.56
C ASP A 912 -6.66 -31.17 -14.34
N LEU A 913 -6.64 -30.86 -15.64
CA LEU A 913 -5.45 -30.94 -16.51
C LEU A 913 -4.77 -29.57 -16.72
N ALA A 914 -5.03 -28.60 -15.84
CA ALA A 914 -4.38 -27.29 -15.87
C ALA A 914 -2.85 -27.42 -15.95
N LYS A 915 -2.26 -26.82 -16.99
CA LYS A 915 -0.82 -26.80 -17.22
C LYS A 915 -0.21 -25.52 -16.64
N MET A 916 0.84 -25.67 -15.85
CA MET A 916 1.55 -24.57 -15.19
C MET A 916 3.04 -24.90 -15.20
N THR A 917 3.76 -24.31 -16.16
CA THR A 917 5.21 -24.53 -16.34
C THR A 917 5.97 -23.30 -15.82
N PRO A 918 6.97 -23.46 -14.94
CA PRO A 918 7.83 -22.36 -14.52
C PRO A 918 8.44 -21.65 -15.74
N MET A 919 8.40 -20.32 -15.76
CA MET A 919 8.85 -19.53 -16.90
C MET A 919 10.33 -19.77 -17.23
N MET A 920 11.14 -20.06 -16.21
CA MET A 920 12.53 -20.47 -16.39
C MET A 920 12.66 -22.00 -16.25
N PRO A 921 13.54 -22.64 -17.04
CA PRO A 921 13.75 -24.08 -16.98
C PRO A 921 14.38 -24.54 -15.66
N SER A 922 14.03 -25.75 -15.23
CA SER A 922 14.72 -26.46 -14.15
C SER A 922 16.17 -26.77 -14.55
N ALA A 923 17.10 -26.72 -13.59
CA ALA A 923 18.51 -27.03 -13.81
C ALA A 923 18.78 -28.46 -14.33
N LEU A 924 17.80 -29.37 -14.29
CA LEU A 924 17.91 -30.72 -14.84
C LEU A 924 17.65 -30.81 -16.37
N ASP A 925 16.99 -29.81 -16.98
CA ASP A 925 16.57 -29.87 -18.40
C ASP A 925 17.49 -29.07 -19.36
N SER A 926 18.60 -28.55 -18.84
CA SER A 926 19.54 -27.72 -19.60
C SER A 926 20.61 -28.56 -20.31
N THR A 927 20.27 -29.17 -21.44
CA THR A 927 21.27 -29.66 -22.42
C THR A 927 21.86 -28.53 -23.25
N ILE A 928 21.39 -27.29 -23.09
CA ILE A 928 21.86 -26.10 -23.81
C ILE A 928 22.56 -25.17 -22.81
N VAL A 929 23.89 -25.12 -22.92
CA VAL A 929 24.75 -24.19 -22.20
C VAL A 929 24.62 -22.81 -22.85
N THR A 930 23.86 -21.91 -22.21
CA THR A 930 24.03 -20.45 -22.36
C THR A 930 23.97 -19.82 -20.96
N SER A 931 25.01 -19.07 -20.62
CA SER A 931 25.53 -18.88 -19.26
C SER A 931 25.00 -17.63 -18.53
N HIS A 932 23.69 -17.51 -18.29
CA HIS A 932 23.12 -16.35 -17.56
C HIS A 932 22.16 -16.70 -16.42
N ILE A 933 22.05 -17.98 -16.04
CA ILE A 933 21.26 -18.39 -14.86
C ILE A 933 22.03 -18.05 -13.59
N TRP A 934 21.52 -17.08 -12.83
CA TRP A 934 22.02 -16.69 -11.52
C TRP A 934 21.21 -17.41 -10.44
N HIS A 935 21.85 -18.36 -9.75
CA HIS A 935 21.22 -19.19 -8.73
C HIS A 935 21.95 -19.15 -7.37
N PRO A 936 21.99 -17.99 -6.69
CA PRO A 936 22.58 -17.92 -5.36
C PRO A 936 21.68 -18.63 -4.33
N ARG A 937 22.32 -19.43 -3.50
CA ARG A 937 21.75 -19.96 -2.26
C ARG A 937 22.62 -19.49 -1.12
N ALA A 938 22.01 -18.83 -0.14
CA ALA A 938 22.68 -18.37 1.05
C ALA A 938 21.86 -18.77 2.27
N LYS A 939 22.54 -19.22 3.32
CA LYS A 939 21.98 -19.45 4.64
C LYS A 939 22.92 -18.79 5.64
N MET A 940 22.40 -17.84 6.40
CA MET A 940 23.14 -17.14 7.43
C MET A 940 22.44 -17.37 8.77
N CYS A 941 23.13 -18.03 9.69
CA CYS A 941 22.60 -18.33 11.02
C CYS A 941 23.40 -17.61 12.10
N SER A 942 22.71 -17.09 13.10
CA SER A 942 23.28 -16.59 14.34
C SER A 942 22.69 -17.42 15.48
N GLU A 943 23.50 -18.31 16.04
CA GLU A 943 23.11 -19.26 17.07
C GLU A 943 23.60 -18.80 18.45
N SER A 944 22.78 -19.00 19.47
CA SER A 944 23.15 -18.79 20.86
C SER A 944 23.18 -20.13 21.60
N ASN A 945 24.39 -20.64 21.82
CA ASN A 945 24.58 -21.91 22.54
C ASN A 945 24.25 -21.82 24.04
N ILE A 946 24.12 -20.61 24.60
CA ILE A 946 23.69 -20.42 26.00
C ILE A 946 22.18 -20.71 26.14
N TYR A 947 21.37 -20.19 25.22
CA TYR A 947 19.91 -20.32 25.28
C TYR A 947 19.37 -21.48 24.44
N GLY A 948 20.22 -22.15 23.65
CA GLY A 948 19.83 -23.26 22.79
C GLY A 948 18.93 -22.85 21.62
N ALA A 949 19.03 -21.61 21.15
CA ALA A 949 18.22 -21.06 20.06
C ALA A 949 19.07 -20.22 19.10
N GLY A 950 18.68 -20.19 17.83
CA GLY A 950 19.32 -19.37 16.80
C GLY A 950 18.31 -18.76 15.84
N ILE A 951 18.74 -17.74 15.11
CA ILE A 951 17.98 -17.14 14.01
C ILE A 951 18.74 -17.41 12.71
N CYS A 952 18.06 -18.02 11.74
CA CYS A 952 18.58 -18.29 10.41
C CYS A 952 17.80 -17.50 9.36
N VAL A 953 18.53 -16.86 8.45
CA VAL A 953 17.97 -16.29 7.21
C VAL A 953 18.42 -17.15 6.05
N GLU A 954 17.47 -17.73 5.34
CA GLU A 954 17.66 -18.55 4.16
C GLU A 954 17.20 -17.77 2.93
N SER A 955 18.01 -17.73 1.88
CA SER A 955 17.64 -17.12 0.60
C SER A 955 18.04 -18.03 -0.55
N GLU A 956 17.10 -18.32 -1.43
CA GLU A 956 17.30 -19.00 -2.70
C GLU A 956 16.69 -18.14 -3.80
N LEU A 957 17.53 -17.69 -4.73
CA LEU A 957 17.07 -16.96 -5.91
C LEU A 957 17.42 -17.79 -7.13
N ARG A 958 16.52 -17.85 -8.11
CA ARG A 958 16.81 -18.28 -9.47
C ARG A 958 16.39 -17.13 -10.35
N ARG A 959 17.30 -16.64 -11.20
CA ARG A 959 17.09 -15.54 -12.14
C ARG A 959 17.82 -15.82 -13.44
N GLU A 960 17.33 -15.26 -14.53
CA GLU A 960 18.10 -15.12 -15.76
C GLU A 960 18.50 -13.65 -15.92
N TYR A 961 19.81 -13.38 -15.90
CA TYR A 961 20.31 -12.01 -15.84
C TYR A 961 20.37 -11.37 -17.24
N TYR A 962 19.47 -10.43 -17.48
CA TYR A 962 19.50 -9.54 -18.65
C TYR A 962 19.58 -8.08 -18.19
N HIS A 963 20.76 -7.48 -18.25
CA HIS A 963 20.97 -6.10 -17.76
C HIS A 963 20.04 -5.08 -18.45
N GLU A 964 19.75 -5.28 -19.74
CA GLU A 964 18.85 -4.43 -20.52
C GLU A 964 17.39 -4.47 -20.01
N GLU A 965 17.05 -5.47 -19.20
CA GLU A 965 15.71 -5.69 -18.66
C GLU A 965 15.60 -5.32 -17.18
N TYR A 966 16.49 -4.44 -16.71
CA TYR A 966 16.37 -3.87 -15.37
C TYR A 966 15.17 -2.91 -15.31
N PRO A 967 14.25 -3.02 -14.35
CA PRO A 967 14.32 -3.86 -13.15
C PRO A 967 13.54 -5.19 -13.23
N LEU A 968 12.88 -5.50 -14.35
CA LEU A 968 12.03 -6.68 -14.45
C LEU A 968 12.76 -7.98 -14.12
N TYR A 969 14.01 -8.16 -14.58
CA TYR A 969 14.76 -9.39 -14.31
C TYR A 969 14.97 -9.68 -12.80
N TYR A 970 14.89 -8.67 -11.90
CA TYR A 970 14.98 -8.91 -10.45
C TYR A 970 13.77 -9.66 -9.89
N PHE A 971 12.64 -9.65 -10.58
CA PHE A 971 11.39 -10.29 -10.15
C PHE A 971 11.05 -11.54 -10.96
N LEU A 972 11.75 -11.77 -12.08
CA LEU A 972 11.47 -12.90 -12.96
C LEU A 972 12.12 -14.19 -12.44
N GLY A 973 11.28 -15.17 -12.10
CA GLY A 973 11.69 -16.49 -11.67
C GLY A 973 11.49 -16.76 -10.19
N TYR A 974 12.12 -17.82 -9.69
CA TYR A 974 11.93 -18.28 -8.33
C TYR A 974 12.66 -17.43 -7.28
N THR A 975 11.95 -17.08 -6.22
CA THR A 975 12.47 -16.45 -5.01
C THR A 975 11.92 -17.18 -3.81
N HIS A 976 12.83 -17.55 -2.91
CA HIS A 976 12.50 -17.96 -1.57
C HIS A 976 13.40 -17.20 -0.60
N LEU A 977 12.79 -16.47 0.32
CA LEU A 977 13.47 -15.81 1.43
C LEU A 977 12.73 -16.20 2.70
N ALA A 978 13.39 -16.80 3.67
CA ALA A 978 12.79 -17.21 4.94
C ALA A 978 13.64 -16.75 6.12
N CYS A 979 12.97 -16.27 7.17
CA CYS A 979 13.58 -16.01 8.47
C CYS A 979 12.98 -16.98 9.47
N LYS A 980 13.84 -17.78 10.11
CA LYS A 980 13.44 -18.89 10.97
C LYS A 980 14.13 -18.80 12.32
N VAL A 981 13.41 -19.21 13.36
CA VAL A 981 14.01 -19.53 14.65
C VAL A 981 14.31 -21.03 14.64
N VAL A 982 15.57 -21.39 14.88
CA VAL A 982 16.05 -22.77 14.88
C VAL A 982 16.51 -23.17 16.27
N PRO A 983 16.37 -24.44 16.67
CA PRO A 983 17.06 -24.95 17.85
C PRO A 983 18.57 -24.93 17.61
N ALA A 984 19.34 -24.51 18.61
CA ALA A 984 20.81 -24.53 18.58
C ALA A 984 21.33 -25.51 19.64
N GLN A 985 22.51 -26.07 19.41
CA GLN A 985 23.12 -26.98 20.39
C GLN A 985 23.54 -26.19 21.63
N ALA A 986 22.83 -26.41 22.73
CA ALA A 986 23.11 -25.74 23.98
C ALA A 986 24.38 -26.31 24.66
N ILE A 987 25.20 -25.46 25.26
CA ILE A 987 26.42 -25.86 26.01
C ILE A 987 26.02 -26.70 27.22
N LYS A 988 24.92 -26.34 27.87
CA LYS A 988 24.27 -27.07 28.96
C LYS A 988 22.81 -27.32 28.59
N PRO A 989 22.16 -28.37 29.14
CA PRO A 989 20.73 -28.58 28.96
C PRO A 989 19.96 -27.32 29.38
N VAL A 990 18.92 -26.89 28.65
CA VAL A 990 18.12 -25.70 28.99
C VAL A 990 16.68 -26.13 29.19
N ASP A 991 16.16 -25.96 30.41
CA ASP A 991 14.77 -26.28 30.76
C ASP A 991 13.84 -25.09 30.57
N LYS A 992 14.35 -23.86 30.76
CA LYS A 992 13.64 -22.61 30.51
C LYS A 992 14.62 -21.44 30.34
N ILE A 993 14.19 -20.41 29.61
CA ILE A 993 14.88 -19.13 29.46
C ILE A 993 14.15 -18.13 30.36
N HIS A 994 14.83 -17.68 31.41
CA HIS A 994 14.31 -16.81 32.45
C HIS A 994 14.84 -15.39 32.26
N PHE A 995 13.94 -14.43 32.06
CA PHE A 995 14.25 -13.01 32.13
C PHE A 995 13.76 -12.46 33.47
N GLU A 996 14.65 -11.82 34.21
CA GLU A 996 14.33 -11.12 35.46
C GLU A 996 14.63 -9.64 35.28
N PHE A 997 13.64 -8.79 35.48
CA PHE A 997 13.83 -7.35 35.59
C PHE A 997 13.53 -6.91 37.02
N ASN A 998 14.52 -6.29 37.66
CA ASN A 998 14.41 -5.77 39.01
C ASN A 998 14.85 -4.30 39.03
N ALA A 999 13.95 -3.43 39.48
CA ALA A 999 14.28 -2.05 39.81
C ALA A 999 14.49 -1.96 41.33
N GLY A 1000 15.73 -1.81 41.79
CA GLY A 1000 16.11 -1.94 43.20
C GLY A 1000 15.32 -1.05 44.18
N PRO A 1001 15.27 -1.41 45.48
CA PRO A 1001 14.54 -0.68 46.50
C PRO A 1001 15.26 0.63 46.83
N SER A 1002 14.99 1.69 46.09
CA SER A 1002 15.51 3.00 46.46
C SER A 1002 15.06 3.40 47.86
N ARG A 1003 16.00 3.82 48.73
CA ARG A 1003 15.74 4.35 50.09
C ARG A 1003 14.89 5.63 50.14
N HIS A 1004 14.36 6.08 49.01
CA HIS A 1004 13.25 7.03 48.93
C HIS A 1004 12.09 6.33 48.24
N PRO A 1005 10.84 6.42 48.74
CA PRO A 1005 9.69 5.79 48.11
C PRO A 1005 9.52 6.35 46.70
N MET A 1006 10.13 5.67 45.73
CA MET A 1006 10.08 6.07 44.32
C MET A 1006 8.73 5.67 43.78
N ASN A 1007 7.87 6.67 43.65
CA ASN A 1007 6.67 6.66 42.81
C ASN A 1007 7.07 6.24 41.38
N VAL A 1008 6.21 5.54 40.63
CA VAL A 1008 6.43 5.17 39.20
C VAL A 1008 6.87 6.40 38.37
N ARG A 1009 6.42 7.59 38.77
CA ARG A 1009 6.93 8.88 38.29
C ARG A 1009 8.45 9.02 38.43
N GLN A 1010 9.03 8.81 39.62
CA GLN A 1010 10.46 8.99 39.88
C GLN A 1010 11.34 7.91 39.22
N LEU A 1011 10.82 6.69 39.01
CA LEU A 1011 11.51 5.64 38.27
C LEU A 1011 11.68 6.00 36.78
N LEU A 1012 10.57 6.43 36.16
CA LEU A 1012 10.56 6.98 34.81
C LEU A 1012 11.38 8.29 34.71
N GLU A 1013 11.46 9.06 35.80
CA GLU A 1013 12.26 10.29 35.91
C GLU A 1013 13.76 10.00 35.99
N THR A 1014 14.15 8.90 36.63
CA THR A 1014 15.54 8.43 36.71
C THR A 1014 15.99 7.83 35.38
N LEU A 1015 15.16 6.99 34.75
CA LEU A 1015 15.37 6.50 33.39
C LEU A 1015 15.42 7.65 32.36
N ARG A 1016 14.58 8.68 32.53
CA ARG A 1016 14.62 9.89 31.70
C ARG A 1016 15.73 10.89 32.06
N ARG A 1017 16.32 10.88 33.26
CA ARG A 1017 17.51 11.70 33.59
C ARG A 1017 18.73 11.12 32.90
N LEU A 1018 18.87 9.80 32.97
CA LEU A 1018 19.86 9.03 32.21
C LEU A 1018 19.74 9.26 30.69
N SER A 1019 18.52 9.41 30.17
CA SER A 1019 18.31 9.63 28.73
C SER A 1019 18.41 11.10 28.25
N LYS A 1020 18.36 12.11 29.14
CA LYS A 1020 18.21 13.54 28.73
C LYS A 1020 19.34 14.50 29.02
N LYS A 1021 20.43 14.07 29.64
CA LYS A 1021 21.63 14.93 29.77
C LYS A 1021 22.62 14.82 28.60
N ALA A 1022 22.26 14.09 27.56
CA ALA A 1022 23.02 14.03 26.32
C ALA A 1022 22.90 15.28 25.39
N PRO A 1023 21.96 16.26 25.56
CA PRO A 1023 22.02 17.47 24.71
C PRO A 1023 21.74 18.85 25.35
N ARG A 1024 21.61 19.02 26.68
CA ARG A 1024 21.15 20.31 27.26
C ARG A 1024 22.15 21.02 28.18
N GLN A 1025 23.09 21.82 27.63
CA GLN A 1025 23.61 23.02 28.30
C GLN A 1025 24.06 24.10 27.28
N LEU A 1026 23.15 25.02 26.96
CA LEU A 1026 23.44 26.31 26.33
C LEU A 1026 22.50 27.36 26.94
N SER A 1027 22.90 27.94 28.07
CA SER A 1027 22.37 29.22 28.53
C SER A 1027 23.37 29.86 29.50
N LEU A 1028 23.98 30.96 29.06
CA LEU A 1028 24.97 31.76 29.77
C LEU A 1028 24.38 32.48 31.00
N SER A 1029 25.21 32.67 32.02
CA SER A 1029 25.14 33.84 32.92
C SER A 1029 26.53 34.44 33.09
N SER A 1030 26.63 35.71 32.74
CA SER A 1030 27.80 36.60 32.76
C SER A 1030 28.13 37.12 34.16
N GLY A 1031 29.42 37.25 34.48
CA GLY A 1031 29.88 38.01 35.66
C GLY A 1031 31.40 38.08 35.81
N SER A 1032 31.97 39.19 35.33
CA SER A 1032 33.24 39.85 35.67
C SER A 1032 34.53 39.05 35.96
N ALA A 1033 35.56 39.38 35.18
CA ALA A 1033 36.94 38.95 35.31
C ALA A 1033 37.67 39.54 36.54
N SER A 1034 38.52 38.74 37.16
CA SER A 1034 39.77 39.20 37.78
C SER A 1034 40.86 38.14 37.61
N THR A 1035 42.00 38.61 37.11
CA THR A 1035 43.23 37.89 36.76
C THR A 1035 44.04 37.41 37.96
N SER A 1036 44.60 36.20 37.90
CA SER A 1036 46.00 35.94 38.27
C SER A 1036 46.51 34.59 37.72
N ARG A 1037 47.74 34.63 37.21
CA ARG A 1037 48.56 33.49 36.77
C ARG A 1037 49.24 32.87 37.99
N MET A 1038 49.39 31.54 38.04
CA MET A 1038 50.69 30.83 38.05
C MET A 1038 50.62 29.37 38.53
N SER A 1039 51.19 28.50 37.69
CA SER A 1039 52.07 27.33 37.94
C SER A 1039 51.73 26.20 38.93
N SER A 1040 51.69 25.01 38.32
CA SER A 1040 52.47 23.79 38.63
C SER A 1040 52.13 22.92 39.84
N HIS A 1041 51.91 21.64 39.50
CA HIS A 1041 52.19 20.42 40.27
C HIS A 1041 51.55 20.29 41.66
N GLN A 1042 50.64 19.33 41.79
CA GLN A 1042 50.75 18.31 42.84
C GLN A 1042 49.86 17.10 42.51
N HIS A 1043 50.51 15.92 42.48
CA HIS A 1043 49.88 14.64 42.79
C HIS A 1043 49.22 14.73 44.17
N HIS A 1044 48.03 14.18 44.34
CA HIS A 1044 47.68 13.52 45.60
C HIS A 1044 46.71 12.36 45.40
N ASP A 1045 47.24 11.21 45.79
CA ASP A 1045 46.63 10.04 46.45
C ASP A 1045 45.14 10.14 46.80
N ILE A 1046 44.39 9.11 46.38
CA ILE A 1046 43.06 8.81 46.91
C ILE A 1046 43.27 7.95 48.15
N ILE A 1047 42.90 8.52 49.30
CA ILE A 1047 42.83 7.88 50.62
C ILE A 1047 41.71 6.83 50.60
N GLU A 1048 42.07 5.60 50.97
CA GLU A 1048 41.16 4.64 51.61
C GLU A 1048 40.72 5.20 52.96
N GLU A 1049 39.42 5.50 53.12
CA GLU A 1049 38.76 5.37 54.41
C GLU A 1049 37.27 5.11 54.17
N GLY A 1050 36.76 4.07 54.84
CA GLY A 1050 35.58 3.34 54.43
C GLY A 1050 34.26 4.08 54.56
N TRP A 1051 33.26 3.49 53.90
CA TRP A 1051 31.95 3.13 54.44
C TRP A 1051 31.42 1.94 53.62
N ASP A 1052 31.02 0.88 54.32
CA ASP A 1052 30.26 -0.25 53.81
C ASP A 1052 28.93 0.24 53.21
N SER A 1053 28.92 0.49 51.90
CA SER A 1053 27.74 0.31 51.08
C SER A 1053 28.21 0.24 49.62
N THR A 1054 28.20 -0.95 49.05
CA THR A 1054 28.22 -1.12 47.60
C THR A 1054 27.10 -0.25 47.00
N PRO A 1055 27.37 0.61 46.00
CA PRO A 1055 26.33 1.40 45.37
C PRO A 1055 25.21 0.47 44.87
N GLU A 1056 23.98 0.67 45.32
CA GLU A 1056 22.86 -0.18 44.87
C GLU A 1056 22.56 0.10 43.39
N ALA A 1057 22.46 -0.96 42.59
CA ALA A 1057 22.10 -0.85 41.17
C ALA A 1057 20.68 -0.26 41.03
N VAL A 1058 20.52 0.70 40.13
CA VAL A 1058 19.22 1.35 39.88
C VAL A 1058 18.30 0.40 39.11
N PHE A 1059 18.87 -0.37 38.20
CA PHE A 1059 18.20 -1.41 37.45
C PHE A 1059 19.11 -2.62 37.29
N ASN A 1060 18.53 -3.80 37.40
CA ASN A 1060 19.17 -5.07 37.09
C ASN A 1060 18.28 -5.82 36.08
N LEU A 1061 18.89 -6.32 35.01
CA LEU A 1061 18.27 -7.17 34.02
C LEU A 1061 19.08 -8.45 33.90
N LYS A 1062 18.45 -9.59 34.20
CA LYS A 1062 19.04 -10.92 33.99
C LYS A 1062 18.34 -11.59 32.83
N ALA A 1063 19.13 -12.22 31.98
CA ALA A 1063 18.67 -13.17 30.97
C ALA A 1063 19.44 -14.47 31.21
N LEU A 1064 18.75 -15.52 31.68
CA LEU A 1064 19.36 -16.74 32.20
C LEU A 1064 18.74 -17.98 31.53
N ALA A 1065 19.57 -18.87 31.03
CA ALA A 1065 19.22 -20.25 30.76
C ALA A 1065 19.27 -21.05 32.08
N MET A 1066 18.14 -21.63 32.46
CA MET A 1066 17.97 -22.41 33.69
C MET A 1066 17.89 -23.90 33.36
N SER A 1067 18.44 -24.75 34.23
CA SER A 1067 18.50 -26.20 34.02
C SER A 1067 18.51 -26.99 35.32
N GLY A 1068 17.38 -27.54 35.72
CA GLY A 1068 17.20 -28.33 36.94
C GLY A 1068 17.91 -27.71 38.16
N ASN A 1069 18.81 -28.48 38.77
CA ASN A 1069 19.63 -28.06 39.92
C ASN A 1069 21.01 -27.49 39.53
N MET A 1070 21.29 -27.28 38.24
CA MET A 1070 22.55 -26.70 37.79
C MET A 1070 22.51 -25.17 37.91
N LYS A 1071 23.69 -24.56 38.09
CA LYS A 1071 23.79 -23.10 38.12
C LYS A 1071 23.37 -22.52 36.76
N PRO A 1072 22.62 -21.40 36.76
CA PRO A 1072 22.17 -20.77 35.53
C PRO A 1072 23.35 -20.22 34.72
N GLU A 1073 23.17 -20.19 33.41
CA GLU A 1073 24.09 -19.52 32.49
C GLU A 1073 23.39 -18.38 31.77
N GLY A 1074 24.08 -17.29 31.47
CA GLY A 1074 23.44 -16.15 30.82
C GLY A 1074 24.18 -14.86 31.03
N TYR A 1075 23.43 -13.77 31.11
CA TYR A 1075 23.96 -12.44 31.33
C TYR A 1075 23.17 -11.70 32.41
N ASP A 1076 23.91 -10.98 33.25
CA ASP A 1076 23.39 -10.04 34.25
C ASP A 1076 23.88 -8.64 33.88
N ALA A 1077 22.96 -7.73 33.62
CA ALA A 1077 23.23 -6.34 33.33
C ALA A 1077 22.77 -5.45 34.48
N ALA A 1078 23.71 -4.79 35.15
CA ALA A 1078 23.46 -3.84 36.23
C ALA A 1078 23.82 -2.42 35.79
N VAL A 1079 22.90 -1.48 36.04
CA VAL A 1079 23.11 -0.06 35.77
C VAL A 1079 23.21 0.70 37.09
N TYR A 1080 24.32 1.41 37.26
CA TYR A 1080 24.57 2.31 38.36
C TYR A 1080 24.51 3.76 37.87
N TYR A 1081 23.94 4.64 38.67
CA TYR A 1081 23.83 6.05 38.37
C TYR A 1081 24.19 6.86 39.60
N THR A 1082 25.29 7.61 39.51
CA THR A 1082 25.78 8.47 40.59
C THR A 1082 25.79 9.92 40.09
N PRO A 1083 24.72 10.69 40.36
CA PRO A 1083 24.66 12.09 39.97
C PRO A 1083 25.46 12.97 40.94
N GLU A 1084 26.39 13.77 40.42
CA GLU A 1084 27.09 14.83 41.16
C GLU A 1084 26.65 16.23 40.66
N ALA A 1085 27.04 17.28 41.39
CA ALA A 1085 26.65 18.66 41.08
C ALA A 1085 27.02 19.05 39.64
N ASN A 1086 28.28 18.82 39.26
CA ASN A 1086 28.85 19.24 37.97
C ASN A 1086 29.15 18.09 37.00
N MET A 1087 29.06 16.84 37.45
CA MET A 1087 29.29 15.66 36.63
C MET A 1087 28.11 14.68 36.73
N GLU A 1088 27.85 13.93 35.68
CA GLU A 1088 27.01 12.74 35.76
C GLU A 1088 27.82 11.52 35.40
N ASN A 1089 27.76 10.51 36.24
CA ASN A 1089 28.40 9.24 35.97
C ASN A 1089 27.33 8.14 35.87
N VAL A 1090 27.37 7.41 34.76
CA VAL A 1090 26.54 6.24 34.48
C VAL A 1090 27.50 5.08 34.26
N GLN A 1091 27.31 4.00 35.00
CA GLN A 1091 28.09 2.79 34.83
C GLN A 1091 27.15 1.64 34.47
N LEU A 1092 27.39 1.00 33.33
CA LEU A 1092 26.73 -0.24 32.92
C LEU A 1092 27.74 -1.37 33.04
N ILE A 1093 27.41 -2.38 33.84
CA ILE A 1093 28.19 -3.61 33.94
C ILE A 1093 27.32 -4.75 33.42
N VAL A 1094 27.76 -5.39 32.35
CA VAL A 1094 27.17 -6.64 31.85
C VAL A 1094 28.14 -7.76 32.15
N SER A 1095 27.75 -8.71 33.00
CA SER A 1095 28.55 -9.86 33.37
C SER A 1095 27.93 -11.12 32.79
N GLN A 1096 28.75 -12.00 32.24
CA GLN A 1096 28.30 -13.35 31.94
C GLN A 1096 28.14 -14.12 33.27
N VAL A 1097 27.05 -14.86 33.39
CA VAL A 1097 26.73 -15.71 34.54
C VAL A 1097 27.06 -17.17 34.15
N GLY A 1098 27.86 -17.86 34.95
CA GLY A 1098 28.29 -19.25 34.71
C GLY A 1098 29.52 -19.64 35.54
N GLU A 1099 29.83 -20.94 35.68
CA GLU A 1099 30.92 -21.42 36.55
C GLU A 1099 32.33 -21.06 36.08
N GLU A 1100 32.54 -20.94 34.78
CA GLU A 1100 33.81 -20.50 34.15
C GLU A 1100 33.67 -19.11 33.49
N ALA A 1101 32.62 -18.36 33.81
CA ALA A 1101 32.33 -17.09 33.18
C ALA A 1101 33.25 -15.98 33.72
N ASN A 1102 34.22 -15.57 32.90
CA ASN A 1102 35.09 -14.42 33.18
C ASN A 1102 34.80 -13.22 32.28
N TRP A 1103 33.89 -13.36 31.30
CA TRP A 1103 33.56 -12.29 30.39
C TRP A 1103 32.69 -11.23 31.08
N LYS A 1104 33.15 -9.98 31.03
CA LYS A 1104 32.41 -8.81 31.49
C LYS A 1104 32.58 -7.67 30.49
N MET A 1105 31.58 -6.80 30.46
CA MET A 1105 31.61 -5.53 29.76
C MET A 1105 31.27 -4.41 30.74
N CYS A 1106 32.20 -3.47 30.89
CA CYS A 1106 32.11 -2.34 31.78
C CYS A 1106 32.07 -1.09 30.92
N THR A 1107 30.98 -0.34 30.98
CA THR A 1107 30.82 0.92 30.27
C THR A 1107 30.63 2.04 31.26
N ASP A 1108 31.62 2.92 31.33
CA ASP A 1108 31.61 4.11 32.16
C ASP A 1108 31.31 5.32 31.27
N ALA A 1109 30.24 6.06 31.53
CA ALA A 1109 29.88 7.26 30.79
C ALA A 1109 29.81 8.46 31.73
N VAL A 1110 30.67 9.44 31.48
CA VAL A 1110 30.77 10.68 32.26
C VAL A 1110 30.40 11.86 31.40
N VAL A 1111 29.43 12.66 31.85
CA VAL A 1111 29.08 13.95 31.25
C VAL A 1111 29.56 15.06 32.18
N ASP A 1112 30.62 15.77 31.77
CA ASP A 1112 31.10 16.99 32.42
C ASP A 1112 30.27 18.18 31.91
N LYS A 1113 29.45 18.73 32.80
CA LYS A 1113 28.56 19.85 32.48
C LYS A 1113 29.36 21.14 32.29
N VAL A 1114 30.47 21.33 32.99
CA VAL A 1114 31.25 22.58 32.99
C VAL A 1114 32.00 22.76 31.67
N HIS A 1115 32.60 21.69 31.16
CA HIS A 1115 33.38 21.72 29.92
C HIS A 1115 32.59 21.31 28.68
N ALA A 1116 31.28 21.05 28.83
CA ALA A 1116 30.40 20.52 27.77
C ALA A 1116 31.07 19.35 27.03
N GLU A 1117 31.56 18.39 27.82
CA GLU A 1117 32.32 17.25 27.36
C GLU A 1117 31.65 15.96 27.84
N ALA A 1118 31.41 15.03 26.91
CA ALA A 1118 30.96 13.68 27.21
C ALA A 1118 32.10 12.69 26.90
N LYS A 1119 32.43 11.87 27.89
CA LYS A 1119 33.37 10.77 27.77
C LYS A 1119 32.61 9.48 27.99
N ALA A 1120 32.76 8.52 27.10
CA ALA A 1120 32.34 7.14 27.32
C ALA A 1120 33.56 6.24 27.20
N HIS A 1121 33.67 5.29 28.11
CA HIS A 1121 34.77 4.36 28.19
C HIS A 1121 34.19 2.96 28.29
N MET A 1122 34.40 2.15 27.26
CA MET A 1122 33.86 0.81 27.15
C MET A 1122 35.01 -0.18 27.17
N ARG A 1123 34.99 -1.08 28.14
CA ARG A 1123 35.97 -2.17 28.27
C ARG A 1123 35.25 -3.50 28.32
N TRP A 1124 35.77 -4.51 27.62
CA TRP A 1124 35.13 -5.83 27.58
C TRP A 1124 36.13 -6.97 27.42
N GLY A 1125 35.65 -8.20 27.64
CA GLY A 1125 36.47 -9.41 27.65
C GLY A 1125 36.65 -9.95 29.06
N ALA A 1126 37.75 -10.66 29.32
CA ALA A 1126 38.03 -11.19 30.65
C ALA A 1126 38.13 -10.03 31.66
N GLU A 1127 37.19 -9.97 32.60
CA GLU A 1127 37.11 -8.96 33.67
C GLU A 1127 37.21 -7.50 33.19
N CYS A 1128 36.65 -7.18 32.00
CA CYS A 1128 36.74 -5.85 31.39
C CYS A 1128 38.19 -5.38 31.10
N GLN A 1129 39.12 -6.30 30.79
CA GLN A 1129 40.53 -5.96 30.55
C GLN A 1129 41.04 -6.31 29.14
N SER A 1130 40.34 -7.16 28.37
CA SER A 1130 40.88 -7.67 27.11
C SER A 1130 40.81 -6.67 25.95
N TYR A 1131 39.76 -5.86 25.91
CA TYR A 1131 39.48 -4.89 24.86
C TYR A 1131 38.99 -3.58 25.46
N GLU A 1132 39.32 -2.47 24.80
CA GLU A 1132 39.09 -1.14 25.32
C GLU A 1132 38.85 -0.16 24.18
N MET A 1133 37.76 0.60 24.31
CA MET A 1133 37.38 1.67 23.41
C MET A 1133 36.95 2.88 24.23
N SER A 1134 37.44 4.04 23.84
CA SER A 1134 37.09 5.32 24.42
C SER A 1134 36.45 6.21 23.35
N MET A 1135 35.38 6.88 23.74
CA MET A 1135 34.73 7.90 22.95
C MET A 1135 34.76 9.21 23.73
N LYS A 1136 35.18 10.27 23.07
CA LYS A 1136 35.14 11.63 23.60
C LYS A 1136 34.38 12.51 22.61
N ALA A 1137 33.35 13.19 23.09
CA ALA A 1137 32.64 14.21 22.36
C ALA A 1137 32.73 15.53 23.13
N ALA A 1138 33.19 16.59 22.47
CA ALA A 1138 33.32 17.91 23.08
C ALA A 1138 32.83 19.00 22.13
N THR A 1139 32.22 20.03 22.69
CA THR A 1139 31.93 21.26 21.95
C THR A 1139 33.17 22.15 21.95
N ALA A 1140 33.65 22.56 20.78
CA ALA A 1140 34.70 23.56 20.65
C ALA A 1140 34.07 24.94 20.41
N HIS A 1141 34.29 25.87 21.33
CA HIS A 1141 33.88 27.27 21.21
C HIS A 1141 35.09 28.18 21.47
N LEU A 1142 35.75 28.65 20.40
CA LEU A 1142 36.73 29.73 20.51
C LEU A 1142 36.01 31.05 20.24
N PRO A 1143 36.30 32.15 20.97
CA PRO A 1143 35.72 33.45 20.68
C PRO A 1143 36.00 33.85 19.22
N GLY A 1144 34.95 33.99 18.41
CA GLY A 1144 35.05 34.36 16.99
C GLY A 1144 35.04 33.20 15.98
N SER A 1145 34.93 31.93 16.40
CA SER A 1145 34.77 30.78 15.50
C SER A 1145 33.37 30.15 15.55
N LYS A 1146 32.99 29.46 14.47
CA LYS A 1146 31.69 28.76 14.35
C LYS A 1146 31.61 27.62 15.37
N PRO A 1147 30.43 27.37 16.00
CA PRO A 1147 30.26 26.25 16.92
C PRO A 1147 30.58 24.95 16.21
N ALA A 1148 31.42 24.13 16.85
CA ALA A 1148 31.87 22.87 16.31
C ALA A 1148 31.71 21.75 17.33
N LEU A 1149 31.14 20.62 16.91
CA LEU A 1149 31.14 19.39 17.66
C LEU A 1149 32.30 18.54 17.15
N LYS A 1150 33.17 18.11 18.05
CA LYS A 1150 34.24 17.15 17.75
C LYS A 1150 33.96 15.87 18.50
N ALA A 1151 33.84 14.77 17.76
CA ALA A 1151 33.75 13.43 18.29
C ALA A 1151 35.00 12.64 17.89
N LYS A 1152 35.57 11.92 18.83
CA LYS A 1152 36.73 11.06 18.62
C LYS A 1152 36.45 9.72 19.26
N VAL A 1153 36.59 8.66 18.49
CA VAL A 1153 36.57 7.28 18.95
C VAL A 1153 37.98 6.74 18.80
N HIS A 1154 38.53 6.23 19.88
CA HIS A 1154 39.88 5.66 19.94
C HIS A 1154 39.81 4.31 20.64
N TRP A 1155 40.56 3.33 20.14
CA TRP A 1155 40.67 2.00 20.74
C TRP A 1155 42.13 1.58 20.85
N THR A 1156 42.46 0.77 21.85
CA THR A 1156 43.81 0.19 22.02
C THR A 1156 43.86 -1.20 21.42
N ARG A 1157 42.85 -2.02 21.69
CA ARG A 1157 42.69 -3.39 21.17
C ARG A 1157 41.21 -3.71 20.96
N ILE A 1158 40.89 -4.28 19.81
CA ILE A 1158 39.56 -4.79 19.46
C ILE A 1158 39.65 -6.26 18.98
N PRO A 1159 38.56 -7.04 19.05
CA PRO A 1159 38.56 -8.42 18.53
C PRO A 1159 38.83 -8.51 17.02
N GLU A 1160 39.50 -9.57 16.57
CA GLU A 1160 39.82 -9.80 15.14
C GLU A 1160 38.59 -9.77 14.23
N PHE A 1161 37.45 -10.28 14.70
CA PHE A 1161 36.20 -10.23 13.92
C PHE A 1161 35.73 -8.78 13.68
N MET A 1162 35.92 -7.87 14.65
CA MET A 1162 35.58 -6.46 14.49
C MET A 1162 36.54 -5.77 13.53
N GLU A 1163 37.82 -6.17 13.51
CA GLU A 1163 38.78 -5.70 12.50
C GLU A 1163 38.37 -6.16 11.09
N LEU A 1164 37.98 -7.43 10.92
CA LEU A 1164 37.52 -7.98 9.64
C LEU A 1164 36.26 -7.27 9.13
N TRP A 1165 35.28 -7.05 10.02
CA TRP A 1165 34.07 -6.30 9.70
C TRP A 1165 34.39 -4.83 9.37
N GLY A 1166 35.30 -4.21 10.10
CA GLY A 1166 35.82 -2.88 9.81
C GLY A 1166 36.36 -2.78 8.38
N ARG A 1167 37.23 -3.72 7.97
CA ARG A 1167 37.78 -3.79 6.60
C ARG A 1167 36.70 -3.99 5.54
N ARG A 1168 35.65 -4.78 5.83
CA ARG A 1168 34.54 -5.01 4.90
C ARG A 1168 33.71 -3.74 4.73
N ILE A 1169 33.39 -3.06 5.82
CA ILE A 1169 32.67 -1.78 5.82
C ILE A 1169 33.47 -0.74 5.04
N GLU A 1170 34.79 -0.65 5.29
CA GLU A 1170 35.72 0.27 4.61
C GLU A 1170 35.60 0.24 3.08
N ARG A 1171 35.50 -0.96 2.48
CA ARG A 1171 35.33 -1.14 1.02
C ARG A 1171 34.04 -0.53 0.46
N TYR A 1172 32.99 -0.39 1.27
CA TYR A 1172 31.73 0.24 0.86
C TYR A 1172 31.73 1.75 1.07
N ILE A 1173 32.62 2.29 1.91
CA ILE A 1173 32.58 3.71 2.29
C ILE A 1173 32.73 4.63 1.08
N PRO A 1174 33.68 4.44 0.13
CA PRO A 1174 33.78 5.33 -1.03
C PRO A 1174 32.52 5.35 -1.90
N GLY A 1175 31.90 4.19 -2.13
CA GLY A 1175 30.65 4.08 -2.90
C GLY A 1175 29.47 4.77 -2.21
N MET A 1176 29.32 4.56 -0.90
CA MET A 1176 28.28 5.23 -0.10
C MET A 1176 28.55 6.75 0.01
N ALA A 1177 29.81 7.14 0.16
CA ALA A 1177 30.24 8.53 0.20
C ALA A 1177 29.92 9.25 -1.11
N PHE A 1178 30.19 8.63 -2.26
CA PHE A 1178 29.78 9.13 -3.58
C PHE A 1178 28.25 9.26 -3.69
N LEU A 1179 27.50 8.22 -3.30
CA LEU A 1179 26.03 8.24 -3.30
C LEU A 1179 25.44 9.36 -2.42
N PHE A 1180 26.09 9.67 -1.30
CA PHE A 1180 25.69 10.76 -0.40
C PHE A 1180 26.34 12.12 -0.72
N GLY A 1181 27.07 12.24 -1.84
CA GLY A 1181 27.64 13.51 -2.32
C GLY A 1181 28.87 13.99 -1.54
N PHE A 1182 29.59 13.10 -0.85
CA PHE A 1182 30.87 13.41 -0.25
C PHE A 1182 31.99 13.43 -1.29
N TYR A 1183 32.99 14.29 -1.09
CA TYR A 1183 34.24 14.22 -1.86
C TYR A 1183 35.35 13.57 -1.02
N GLU A 1184 36.20 12.84 -1.72
CA GLU A 1184 37.30 12.09 -1.15
C GLU A 1184 38.60 12.89 -1.24
N ARG A 1185 39.44 12.81 -0.21
CA ARG A 1185 40.82 13.34 -0.25
C ARG A 1185 41.71 12.49 0.64
N HIS A 1186 43.00 12.39 0.33
CA HIS A 1186 43.91 11.52 1.07
C HIS A 1186 44.72 12.32 2.12
N GLU A 1187 44.63 11.96 3.41
CA GLU A 1187 45.39 12.52 4.54
C GLU A 1187 45.70 11.41 5.56
N LYS A 1188 46.82 11.54 6.30
CA LYS A 1188 47.19 10.61 7.38
C LYS A 1188 46.35 10.83 8.65
N ASN A 1189 45.93 9.74 9.29
CA ASN A 1189 45.23 9.72 10.58
C ASN A 1189 45.79 8.58 11.44
N ALA A 1190 45.53 8.57 12.76
CA ALA A 1190 46.03 7.50 13.63
C ALA A 1190 45.39 6.14 13.31
N LYS A 1191 46.16 5.05 13.43
CA LYS A 1191 45.75 3.68 13.04
C LYS A 1191 44.57 3.10 13.82
N GLN A 1192 44.27 3.65 14.99
CA GLN A 1192 43.21 3.15 15.89
C GLN A 1192 42.31 4.31 16.33
N GLU A 1193 41.95 5.15 15.38
CA GLU A 1193 41.15 6.35 15.66
C GLU A 1193 40.24 6.71 14.49
N VAL A 1194 38.97 6.93 14.81
CA VAL A 1194 38.03 7.64 13.94
C VAL A 1194 37.72 8.97 14.60
N SER A 1195 37.87 10.06 13.83
CA SER A 1195 37.47 11.38 14.31
C SER A 1195 36.48 12.02 13.34
N ALA A 1196 35.44 12.61 13.90
CA ALA A 1196 34.46 13.37 13.16
C ALA A 1196 34.40 14.79 13.74
N SER A 1197 34.41 15.78 12.86
CA SER A 1197 34.13 17.16 13.23
C SER A 1197 32.96 17.68 12.42
N VAL A 1198 31.98 18.22 13.10
CA VAL A 1198 30.83 18.90 12.50
C VAL A 1198 30.93 20.36 12.88
N VAL A 1199 31.03 21.24 11.90
CA VAL A 1199 31.09 22.68 12.09
C VAL A 1199 29.83 23.29 11.51
N ALA A 1200 29.16 24.16 12.26
CA ALA A 1200 28.01 24.90 11.73
C ALA A 1200 28.49 25.92 10.68
N ALA A 1201 28.40 25.58 9.39
CA ALA A 1201 28.85 26.41 8.29
C ALA A 1201 27.92 27.63 8.07
N SER A 1202 26.63 27.47 8.32
CA SER A 1202 25.60 28.53 8.41
C SER A 1202 24.48 28.07 9.34
N ALA A 1203 23.42 28.87 9.50
CA ALA A 1203 22.22 28.46 10.22
C ALA A 1203 21.48 27.26 9.57
N ASP A 1204 21.82 26.89 8.33
CA ASP A 1204 21.15 25.84 7.55
C ASP A 1204 22.10 24.86 6.87
N SER A 1205 23.40 24.92 7.19
CA SER A 1205 24.40 24.00 6.64
C SER A 1205 25.48 23.66 7.65
N ILE A 1206 25.94 22.41 7.61
CA ILE A 1206 27.09 21.93 8.37
C ILE A 1206 28.21 21.52 7.42
N ASP A 1207 29.44 21.74 7.85
CA ASP A 1207 30.62 21.12 7.26
C ASP A 1207 30.96 19.91 8.12
N MET A 1208 30.91 18.73 7.50
CA MET A 1208 31.24 17.47 8.16
C MET A 1208 32.54 16.95 7.58
N LYS A 1209 33.51 16.69 8.46
CA LYS A 1209 34.76 16.02 8.13
C LYS A 1209 34.85 14.75 8.96
N ILE A 1210 34.97 13.60 8.29
CA ILE A 1210 35.20 12.30 8.92
C ILE A 1210 36.57 11.80 8.49
N LYS A 1211 37.40 11.43 9.48
CA LYS A 1211 38.71 10.83 9.28
C LYS A 1211 38.66 9.38 9.73
N PHE A 1212 39.02 8.48 8.82
CA PHE A 1212 39.13 7.05 9.07
C PHE A 1212 40.59 6.67 9.42
N PRO A 1213 40.84 5.49 10.01
CA PRO A 1213 42.18 5.08 10.45
C PRO A 1213 43.13 4.76 9.29
N GLU A 1214 44.44 4.87 9.50
CA GLU A 1214 45.46 4.43 8.52
C GLU A 1214 45.60 2.90 8.52
N VAL A 1215 45.26 2.24 7.41
CA VAL A 1215 45.34 0.76 7.28
C VAL A 1215 46.42 0.36 6.26
N TRP A 1216 47.09 -0.74 6.57
CA TRP A 1216 48.33 -1.24 5.99
C TRP A 1216 48.18 -1.81 4.57
N GLU A 1217 48.28 -0.96 3.56
CA GLU A 1217 48.79 -1.27 2.21
C GLU A 1217 49.45 0.01 1.67
N GLU A 1218 50.54 -0.10 0.93
CA GLU A 1218 51.49 0.98 0.55
C GLU A 1218 50.91 2.14 -0.31
N THR A 1219 49.60 2.30 -0.40
CA THR A 1219 48.95 3.43 -1.09
C THR A 1219 47.82 4.03 -0.25
N SER A 1220 48.15 5.10 0.48
CA SER A 1220 47.31 6.27 0.83
C SER A 1220 45.86 6.07 1.34
N THR A 1221 45.62 6.38 2.62
CA THR A 1221 44.29 6.42 3.27
C THR A 1221 43.37 7.55 2.79
N THR A 1222 42.07 7.27 2.79
CA THR A 1222 40.94 8.13 2.44
C THR A 1222 40.40 8.91 3.65
N TYR A 1223 40.26 10.24 3.57
CA TYR A 1223 39.30 10.98 4.37
C TYR A 1223 38.19 11.52 3.49
N ILE A 1224 37.00 11.58 4.07
CA ILE A 1224 35.79 11.94 3.36
C ILE A 1224 35.29 13.24 3.97
N SER A 1225 35.22 14.28 3.13
CA SER A 1225 34.85 15.61 3.58
C SER A 1225 33.68 16.10 2.75
N ILE A 1226 32.72 16.74 3.41
CA ILE A 1226 31.67 17.51 2.75
C ILE A 1226 31.85 18.96 3.15
N HIS A 1227 31.91 19.80 2.13
CA HIS A 1227 31.69 21.22 2.26
C HIS A 1227 30.22 21.47 1.90
N LYS A 1228 29.42 21.81 2.92
CA LYS A 1228 27.97 22.04 2.91
C LYS A 1228 27.08 20.80 2.76
N PHE A 1229 26.85 20.09 3.86
CA PHE A 1229 25.70 19.21 4.00
C PHE A 1229 24.48 20.02 4.45
N LYS A 1230 23.42 20.06 3.63
CA LYS A 1230 22.10 20.50 4.10
C LYS A 1230 21.48 19.34 4.88
N LEU A 1231 21.42 19.46 6.21
CA LEU A 1231 20.80 18.47 7.09
C LEU A 1231 19.37 18.14 6.62
N PHE A 1232 19.21 16.96 6.01
CA PHE A 1232 17.90 16.40 5.66
C PHE A 1232 17.38 15.44 6.75
N ALA A 1233 18.26 14.72 7.47
CA ALA A 1233 17.87 13.65 8.39
C ALA A 1233 17.52 14.12 9.83
N LEU A 1234 18.12 15.21 10.34
CA LEU A 1234 17.80 15.76 11.68
C LEU A 1234 16.57 16.71 11.69
N ARG A 1235 15.93 16.92 10.54
CA ARG A 1235 14.71 17.73 10.41
C ARG A 1235 13.43 17.06 10.90
N VAL A 1236 13.47 15.79 11.30
CA VAL A 1236 12.29 15.09 11.84
C VAL A 1236 11.82 15.76 13.15
N MET A 1237 12.72 16.47 13.84
CA MET A 1237 12.40 17.43 14.89
C MET A 1237 13.30 18.66 14.68
N ASP A 1238 12.80 19.72 14.03
CA ASP A 1238 13.49 21.03 13.90
C ASP A 1238 13.75 21.63 15.32
N LEU A 1239 14.77 21.13 16.04
CA LEU A 1239 15.16 21.53 17.40
C LEU A 1239 15.99 22.82 17.44
N ASP A 1240 16.32 23.41 16.29
CA ASP A 1240 17.02 24.70 16.21
C ASP A 1240 16.04 25.87 16.42
N CYS A 1241 15.75 26.15 17.69
CA CYS A 1241 15.11 27.40 18.09
C CYS A 1241 16.09 28.16 19.00
N SER A 1242 16.93 29.00 18.39
CA SER A 1242 17.75 29.96 19.13
C SER A 1242 16.83 31.05 19.69
N VAL A 1243 16.60 31.00 21.00
CA VAL A 1243 15.95 32.07 21.75
C VAL A 1243 16.84 33.30 21.68
N ARG A 1244 16.47 34.29 20.87
CA ARG A 1244 16.94 35.67 21.10
C ARG A 1244 16.24 36.17 22.36
N LEU A 1245 16.94 36.08 23.50
CA LEU A 1245 16.65 36.93 24.65
C LEU A 1245 16.77 38.39 24.18
N LYS A 1246 15.69 39.14 24.34
CA LYS A 1246 15.76 40.61 24.40
C LYS A 1246 16.36 41.01 25.74
#